data_AF-A0A1I8GCG5-F1
#
_entry.id   AF-A0A1I8GCG5-F1
#
_cell.length_a   1.000
_cell.length_b   1.000
_cell.length_c   1.000
_cell.angle_alpha   90.00
_cell.angle_beta   90.00
_cell.angle_gamma   90.00
#
_symmetry.space_group_name_H-M   'P 1'
#
loop_
_entity.id
_entity.type
_entity.pdbx_description
1 polymer ?
#
loop_
_entity_poly.entity_id
_entity_poly.type
_entity_poly.pdbx_seq_one_letter_code
_entity_poly.pdbx_strand_id
1 'polypeptide(L)'
;DLQSEAATSGKDRLASLVDFASRLADSGIQEVDSSLLEVRRPSTAASVAGDELADLEARLADCAERLRRRADQLAELASAAGNRRARLAAAEAELKSLRAPRPSLETKLAQLDGLRALARRLDDADDNAAAGAVIVDDVDSRSRRLRRDVADAVDEATARVADHRAWAERAAALSDWLSEAERELAEAADAPEADRESIANKAELARTVAETLPDGETLAMQAAGAADRALTGTAPAGRDEIRAELRDLRRRFDAWCEASAELRRRLEAAGLQWSDYDESYQRLVAWLKEAEFAATGDFPLQPGLPEKRSQLHFHRSRLHDIRTREPVLEALIRRGQQLASPHVANKLAQLSARYRDLADSSAGAVRHCEQVFESHLAYQDAFQLAADWLHSANERLARCESAGESSDADPSTSGLSDSPSDLVDAALPDSETKTSAALKLGEAVLTETAESGRPAVQREMDWLDRGVQAVRERCQDLQARLRQRLADSREFESEYERLYKLLREAEAEAASLTSAIAADAAGKRQLAEQISSMADRLSGDEPAFSSLRELADRRDNRASQRAAALCARLIRLRTGLRESAAAQLRRAGEHEAFDESARQLGQSLDEAGADLNAILRRSQPATTEEAEETLAELAGVRDRLGDVELQCDRLSAAVDRIAPATSAEGRAAAHELCSNLRQTYSQLAEQAAQAAASLESSCQSLNSYKLALAQAEQWLAASESRLVDVYGENDSGRGGDTADLRARLHSLRAFQQDLVSSGRLRIDQQLIDRFGAEDTDNPEIRQLQRRRDDLLDRCGKLIDRRQADLARRAERQEARAVWLDWLTGARSVLAAANSTGGGEDQRTALQLRRDKLEELLASLPDGQAALNRLAELDGGDSEDGEVAEGQSELDSLEKSSSAGADAARQSLERLLEVESAVESFNSRLRSLELQARGGGVSGGNEAAASAVEKVRLADKFEALLD
;
A
#
# COMPACT_ATOMS: atom_id res chain seq x y z
N ASP A 1 123.32 51.70 -72.13
CA ASP A 1 123.96 52.92 -72.66
C ASP A 1 124.72 53.69 -71.58
N LEU A 2 124.08 54.29 -70.56
CA LEU A 2 124.82 54.99 -69.48
C LEU A 2 125.86 54.11 -68.73
N GLN A 3 125.63 52.80 -68.60
CA GLN A 3 126.60 51.88 -68.00
C GLN A 3 127.81 51.58 -68.91
N SER A 4 127.70 51.68 -70.23
CA SER A 4 128.84 51.46 -71.14
C SER A 4 129.76 52.68 -71.20
N GLU A 5 129.21 53.90 -71.15
CA GLU A 5 130.01 55.14 -71.07
C GLU A 5 130.80 55.26 -69.75
N ALA A 6 130.21 54.81 -68.63
CA ALA A 6 130.92 54.74 -67.35
C ALA A 6 132.07 53.70 -67.39
N ALA A 7 131.90 52.60 -68.12
CA ALA A 7 132.92 51.57 -68.27
C ALA A 7 134.07 51.99 -69.18
N THR A 8 133.81 52.71 -70.28
CA THR A 8 134.86 53.29 -71.13
C THR A 8 135.62 54.39 -70.39
N SER A 9 134.93 55.34 -69.74
CA SER A 9 135.57 56.40 -68.96
C SER A 9 136.46 55.86 -67.82
N GLY A 10 136.07 54.76 -67.18
CA GLY A 10 136.91 54.06 -66.20
C GLY A 10 138.16 53.42 -66.82
N LYS A 11 138.04 52.83 -68.02
CA LYS A 11 139.16 52.28 -68.79
C LYS A 11 140.12 53.38 -69.25
N ASP A 12 139.61 54.52 -69.71
CA ASP A 12 140.41 55.64 -70.19
C ASP A 12 141.16 56.34 -69.04
N ARG A 13 140.54 56.42 -67.85
CA ARG A 13 141.24 56.88 -66.63
C ARG A 13 142.31 55.91 -66.16
N LEU A 14 142.07 54.60 -66.22
CA LEU A 14 143.10 53.60 -65.92
C LEU A 14 144.26 53.67 -66.93
N ALA A 15 143.96 53.77 -68.23
CA ALA A 15 144.96 53.93 -69.28
C ALA A 15 145.77 55.22 -69.11
N SER A 16 145.11 56.34 -68.79
CA SER A 16 145.75 57.62 -68.47
C SER A 16 146.66 57.55 -67.23
N LEU A 17 146.25 56.82 -66.19
CA LEU A 17 147.05 56.65 -64.97
C LEU A 17 148.23 55.69 -65.18
N VAL A 18 148.08 54.66 -66.02
CA VAL A 18 149.17 53.77 -66.44
C VAL A 18 150.17 54.51 -67.34
N ASP A 19 149.70 55.30 -68.31
CA ASP A 19 150.56 56.15 -69.17
C ASP A 19 151.29 57.22 -68.34
N PHE A 20 150.61 57.85 -67.37
CA PHE A 20 151.24 58.78 -66.42
C PHE A 20 152.28 58.08 -65.53
N ALA A 21 152.02 56.84 -65.08
CA ALA A 21 152.96 56.05 -64.29
C ALA A 21 154.20 55.60 -65.10
N SER A 22 154.03 55.26 -66.38
CA SER A 22 155.15 54.98 -67.29
C SER A 22 156.01 56.23 -67.52
N ARG A 23 155.37 57.38 -67.81
CA ARG A 23 156.08 58.66 -67.98
C ARG A 23 156.85 59.09 -66.71
N LEU A 24 156.33 58.76 -65.53
CA LEU A 24 157.01 58.97 -64.25
C LEU A 24 158.16 57.99 -63.97
N ALA A 25 158.20 56.83 -64.63
CA ALA A 25 159.31 55.89 -64.56
C ALA A 25 160.48 56.32 -65.47
N ASP A 26 160.16 56.88 -66.64
CA ASP A 26 161.14 57.30 -67.66
C ASP A 26 161.71 58.71 -67.41
N SER A 27 161.04 59.56 -66.63
CA SER A 27 161.49 60.95 -66.39
C SER A 27 162.38 61.11 -65.15
N GLY A 28 163.70 61.01 -65.34
CA GLY A 28 164.65 61.82 -64.54
C GLY A 28 165.68 61.08 -63.69
N ILE A 29 166.68 60.47 -64.33
CA ILE A 29 168.06 60.40 -63.80
C ILE A 29 169.01 60.61 -64.99
N GLN A 30 169.72 61.75 -65.06
CA GLN A 30 170.92 61.85 -65.88
C GLN A 30 172.02 61.00 -65.23
N GLU A 31 172.86 60.35 -66.04
CA GLU A 31 174.02 59.62 -65.54
C GLU A 31 174.85 60.51 -64.61
N VAL A 32 175.14 60.03 -63.41
CA VAL A 32 176.17 60.65 -62.57
C VAL A 32 177.49 60.42 -63.28
N ASP A 33 178.14 61.51 -63.64
CA ASP A 33 179.31 61.52 -64.52
C ASP A 33 180.45 60.72 -63.87
N SER A 34 180.77 59.56 -64.45
CA SER A 34 181.76 58.61 -63.90
C SER A 34 183.21 59.13 -64.00
N SER A 35 183.38 60.37 -64.46
CA SER A 35 184.65 61.10 -64.61
C SER A 35 185.13 61.82 -63.34
N LEU A 36 184.35 61.90 -62.25
CA LEU A 36 184.74 62.60 -61.02
C LEU A 36 185.63 61.80 -60.04
N LEU A 37 186.06 60.58 -60.39
CA LEU A 37 186.89 59.72 -59.54
C LEU A 37 188.38 60.15 -59.42
N GLU A 38 188.81 61.24 -60.06
CA GLU A 38 190.16 61.82 -59.93
C GLU A 38 190.19 63.12 -59.10
N VAL A 39 189.71 63.09 -57.84
CA VAL A 39 189.89 64.22 -56.89
C VAL A 39 190.94 63.88 -55.83
N ARG A 40 192.07 64.58 -55.89
CA ARG A 40 193.34 64.21 -55.22
C ARG A 40 193.46 64.59 -53.74
N ARG A 41 192.35 64.79 -53.00
CA ARG A 41 192.33 65.14 -51.56
C ARG A 41 191.10 64.57 -50.82
N PRO A 42 191.27 63.93 -49.64
CA PRO A 42 190.20 63.15 -48.99
C PRO A 42 189.10 63.99 -48.32
N SER A 43 189.40 65.15 -47.73
CA SER A 43 188.40 65.91 -46.95
C SER A 43 187.25 66.50 -47.79
N THR A 44 187.47 66.73 -49.08
CA THR A 44 186.43 67.18 -50.01
C THR A 44 185.51 66.06 -50.48
N ALA A 45 185.98 64.81 -50.52
CA ALA A 45 185.18 63.66 -50.96
C ALA A 45 184.03 63.36 -49.99
N ALA A 46 184.24 63.51 -48.67
CA ALA A 46 183.20 63.31 -47.67
C ALA A 46 182.08 64.36 -47.75
N SER A 47 182.40 65.62 -48.09
CA SER A 47 181.38 66.66 -48.30
C SER A 47 180.56 66.41 -49.56
N VAL A 48 181.23 66.12 -50.68
CA VAL A 48 180.55 65.85 -51.96
C VAL A 48 179.68 64.59 -51.86
N ALA A 49 180.18 63.53 -51.22
CA ALA A 49 179.38 62.34 -50.95
C ALA A 49 178.17 62.63 -50.03
N GLY A 50 178.29 63.55 -49.07
CA GLY A 50 177.18 64.00 -48.23
C GLY A 50 176.12 64.80 -49.00
N ASP A 51 176.55 65.69 -49.88
CA ASP A 51 175.65 66.50 -50.73
C ASP A 51 174.95 65.64 -51.80
N GLU A 52 175.67 64.70 -52.44
CA GLU A 52 175.09 63.71 -53.37
C GLU A 52 174.14 62.73 -52.66
N LEU A 53 174.45 62.33 -51.43
CA LEU A 53 173.55 61.53 -50.61
C LEU A 53 172.26 62.31 -50.32
N ALA A 54 172.35 63.60 -49.99
CA ALA A 54 171.18 64.45 -49.71
C ALA A 54 170.27 64.66 -50.95
N ASP A 55 170.84 64.81 -52.15
CA ASP A 55 170.04 64.88 -53.39
C ASP A 55 169.41 63.52 -53.74
N LEU A 56 170.13 62.41 -53.56
CA LEU A 56 169.55 61.07 -53.69
C LEU A 56 168.46 60.79 -52.65
N GLU A 57 168.63 61.24 -51.40
CA GLU A 57 167.62 61.19 -50.34
C GLU A 57 166.36 61.94 -50.74
N ALA A 58 166.48 63.20 -51.21
CA ALA A 58 165.33 63.99 -51.66
C ALA A 58 164.58 63.30 -52.82
N ARG A 59 165.31 62.78 -53.82
CA ARG A 59 164.75 62.06 -54.97
C ARG A 59 164.17 60.69 -54.62
N LEU A 60 164.60 60.07 -53.52
CA LEU A 60 164.07 58.80 -53.01
C LEU A 60 162.85 59.00 -52.11
N ALA A 61 162.85 60.02 -51.26
CA ALA A 61 161.68 60.43 -50.47
C ALA A 61 160.51 60.82 -51.40
N ASP A 62 160.77 61.62 -52.45
CA ASP A 62 159.79 61.96 -53.48
C ASP A 62 159.32 60.72 -54.29
N CYS A 63 160.18 59.70 -54.46
CA CYS A 63 159.76 58.42 -55.07
C CYS A 63 158.84 57.61 -54.15
N ALA A 64 159.20 57.47 -52.88
CA ALA A 64 158.40 56.78 -51.86
C ALA A 64 157.05 57.49 -51.63
N GLU A 65 157.03 58.82 -51.58
CA GLU A 65 155.78 59.57 -51.39
C GLU A 65 154.88 59.52 -52.64
N ARG A 66 155.44 59.49 -53.86
CA ARG A 66 154.65 59.18 -55.07
C ARG A 66 154.06 57.78 -55.05
N LEU A 67 154.79 56.77 -54.57
CA LEU A 67 154.26 55.41 -54.40
C LEU A 67 153.15 55.36 -53.33
N ARG A 68 153.34 56.07 -52.21
CA ARG A 68 152.32 56.21 -51.16
C ARG A 68 151.05 56.87 -51.69
N ARG A 69 151.17 58.03 -52.34
CA ARG A 69 150.05 58.72 -53.02
C ARG A 69 149.38 57.82 -54.06
N ARG A 70 150.12 56.95 -54.77
CA ARG A 70 149.54 55.98 -55.72
C ARG A 70 148.78 54.86 -55.01
N ALA A 71 149.30 54.34 -53.90
CA ALA A 71 148.61 53.32 -53.10
C ALA A 71 147.32 53.89 -52.46
N ASP A 72 147.36 55.12 -51.95
CA ASP A 72 146.19 55.84 -51.45
C ASP A 72 145.15 56.07 -52.57
N GLN A 73 145.56 56.51 -53.76
CA GLN A 73 144.66 56.63 -54.93
C GLN A 73 143.98 55.31 -55.33
N LEU A 74 144.68 54.17 -55.20
CA LEU A 74 144.10 52.86 -55.52
C LEU A 74 143.09 52.41 -54.44
N ALA A 75 143.36 52.72 -53.17
CA ALA A 75 142.38 52.54 -52.10
C ALA A 75 141.14 53.45 -52.30
N GLU A 76 141.34 54.71 -52.70
CA GLU A 76 140.23 55.60 -53.05
C GLU A 76 139.39 55.06 -54.23
N LEU A 77 140.04 54.57 -55.29
CA LEU A 77 139.36 53.99 -56.46
C LEU A 77 138.60 52.68 -56.14
N ALA A 78 139.13 51.85 -55.25
CA ALA A 78 138.44 50.67 -54.71
C ALA A 78 137.19 51.06 -53.90
N SER A 79 137.25 52.21 -53.22
CA SER A 79 136.14 52.78 -52.44
C SER A 79 135.14 53.61 -53.26
N ALA A 80 135.46 53.94 -54.50
CA ALA A 80 134.72 54.91 -55.31
C ALA A 80 133.41 54.36 -55.92
N ALA A 81 132.53 55.29 -56.28
CA ALA A 81 131.11 55.05 -56.55
C ALA A 81 130.77 54.19 -57.79
N GLY A 82 130.05 53.09 -57.61
CA GLY A 82 129.58 52.16 -58.65
C GLY A 82 130.55 51.06 -59.11
N ASN A 83 130.02 49.94 -59.63
CA ASN A 83 130.74 48.76 -60.13
C ASN A 83 131.91 48.28 -59.24
N ARG A 84 131.69 48.29 -57.92
CA ARG A 84 132.74 48.14 -56.89
C ARG A 84 133.52 46.83 -56.99
N ARG A 85 132.86 45.71 -57.33
CA ARG A 85 133.52 44.40 -57.56
C ARG A 85 134.61 44.47 -58.64
N ALA A 86 134.32 45.09 -59.79
CA ALA A 86 135.30 45.22 -60.88
C ALA A 86 136.48 46.13 -60.51
N ARG A 87 136.23 47.17 -59.71
CA ARG A 87 137.26 48.10 -59.23
C ARG A 87 138.12 47.53 -58.12
N LEU A 88 137.54 46.75 -57.21
CA LEU A 88 138.29 45.97 -56.21
C LEU A 88 139.24 44.99 -56.90
N ALA A 89 138.75 44.21 -57.88
CA ALA A 89 139.61 43.31 -58.65
C ALA A 89 140.76 44.04 -59.39
N ALA A 90 140.49 45.24 -59.94
CA ALA A 90 141.52 46.06 -60.57
C ALA A 90 142.54 46.62 -59.56
N ALA A 91 142.08 47.15 -58.42
CA ALA A 91 142.93 47.68 -57.35
C ALA A 91 143.76 46.57 -56.68
N GLU A 92 143.21 45.38 -56.46
CA GLU A 92 143.95 44.20 -56.00
C GLU A 92 145.05 43.80 -56.98
N ALA A 93 144.75 43.75 -58.28
CA ALA A 93 145.74 43.41 -59.30
C ALA A 93 146.87 44.45 -59.38
N GLU A 94 146.55 45.74 -59.28
CA GLU A 94 147.55 46.82 -59.32
C GLU A 94 148.37 46.89 -58.01
N LEU A 95 147.76 46.74 -56.82
CA LEU A 95 148.49 46.62 -55.55
C LEU A 95 149.40 45.39 -55.50
N LYS A 96 148.96 44.25 -56.06
CA LYS A 96 149.81 43.07 -56.22
C LYS A 96 151.02 43.34 -57.14
N SER A 97 150.87 44.20 -58.14
CA SER A 97 152.00 44.68 -58.97
C SER A 97 152.92 45.66 -58.23
N LEU A 98 152.37 46.48 -57.31
CA LEU A 98 153.15 47.42 -56.49
C LEU A 98 153.96 46.72 -55.38
N ARG A 99 153.54 45.53 -54.93
CA ARG A 99 154.34 44.66 -54.04
C ARG A 99 155.53 44.00 -54.74
N ALA A 100 155.57 43.96 -56.07
CA ALA A 100 156.75 43.51 -56.80
C ALA A 100 157.82 44.64 -56.80
N PRO A 101 159.11 44.32 -56.63
CA PRO A 101 160.14 45.36 -56.64
C PRO A 101 160.21 46.01 -58.03
N ARG A 102 160.07 47.33 -58.08
CA ARG A 102 160.15 48.10 -59.34
C ARG A 102 161.62 48.33 -59.70
N PRO A 103 162.04 48.13 -60.96
CA PRO A 103 163.44 48.25 -61.37
C PRO A 103 164.02 49.64 -61.09
N SER A 104 163.27 50.72 -61.30
CA SER A 104 163.70 52.09 -60.97
C SER A 104 164.06 52.28 -59.47
N LEU A 105 163.36 51.59 -58.57
CA LEU A 105 163.61 51.67 -57.13
C LEU A 105 164.77 50.73 -56.74
N GLU A 106 164.87 49.55 -57.35
CA GLU A 106 166.05 48.67 -57.23
C GLU A 106 167.33 49.33 -57.75
N THR A 107 167.29 50.07 -58.87
CA THR A 107 168.44 50.78 -59.42
C THR A 107 168.93 51.87 -58.45
N LYS A 108 168.01 52.65 -57.85
CA LYS A 108 168.38 53.65 -56.83
C LYS A 108 168.87 53.03 -55.52
N LEU A 109 168.33 51.87 -55.12
CA LEU A 109 168.85 51.11 -53.98
C LEU A 109 170.24 50.53 -54.27
N ALA A 110 170.49 50.05 -55.50
CA ALA A 110 171.80 49.59 -55.94
C ALA A 110 172.82 50.74 -56.08
N GLN A 111 172.37 51.96 -56.39
CA GLN A 111 173.20 53.17 -56.33
C GLN A 111 173.60 53.50 -54.87
N LEU A 112 172.67 53.37 -53.91
CA LEU A 112 173.00 53.45 -52.49
C LEU A 112 173.94 52.30 -52.05
N ASP A 113 173.80 51.10 -52.58
CA ASP A 113 174.76 49.99 -52.35
C ASP A 113 176.15 50.27 -52.94
N GLY A 114 176.21 50.97 -54.08
CA GLY A 114 177.44 51.50 -54.66
C GLY A 114 178.10 52.55 -53.75
N LEU A 115 177.31 53.49 -53.21
CA LEU A 115 177.78 54.48 -52.24
C LEU A 115 178.22 53.84 -50.92
N ARG A 116 177.55 52.78 -50.43
CA ARG A 116 178.03 51.96 -49.30
C ARG A 116 179.41 51.36 -49.57
N ALA A 117 179.63 50.81 -50.76
CA ALA A 117 180.92 50.24 -51.14
C ALA A 117 182.02 51.32 -51.26
N LEU A 118 181.66 52.53 -51.70
CA LEU A 118 182.57 53.67 -51.81
C LEU A 118 182.91 54.26 -50.42
N ALA A 119 181.93 54.38 -49.52
CA ALA A 119 182.12 54.82 -48.14
C ALA A 119 183.00 53.84 -47.33
N ARG A 120 182.79 52.51 -47.46
CA ARG A 120 183.68 51.50 -46.85
C ARG A 120 185.12 51.61 -47.34
N ARG A 121 185.32 51.81 -48.65
CA ARG A 121 186.65 52.02 -49.25
C ARG A 121 187.33 53.32 -48.81
N LEU A 122 186.59 54.29 -48.29
CA LEU A 122 187.14 55.51 -47.68
C LEU A 122 187.51 55.29 -46.20
N ASP A 123 186.73 54.49 -45.46
CA ASP A 123 187.06 54.04 -44.09
C ASP A 123 188.36 53.22 -44.05
N ASP A 124 188.65 52.43 -45.10
CA ASP A 124 189.88 51.63 -45.25
C ASP A 124 191.14 52.46 -45.60
N ALA A 125 191.02 53.77 -45.89
CA ALA A 125 192.05 54.54 -46.62
C ALA A 125 192.76 55.68 -45.86
N ASP A 126 192.26 56.13 -44.69
CA ASP A 126 192.85 57.20 -43.88
C ASP A 126 192.61 56.96 -42.37
N ASP A 127 193.48 57.52 -41.51
CA ASP A 127 193.59 57.28 -40.04
C ASP A 127 192.37 57.72 -39.17
N ASN A 128 191.16 57.85 -39.71
CA ASN A 128 189.99 58.37 -38.96
C ASN A 128 188.68 57.58 -39.20
N ALA A 129 188.75 56.25 -39.07
CA ALA A 129 187.66 55.27 -39.24
C ALA A 129 186.40 55.45 -38.36
N ALA A 130 186.33 56.50 -37.53
CA ALA A 130 185.13 56.82 -36.76
C ALA A 130 184.08 57.60 -37.59
N ALA A 131 184.50 58.30 -38.66
CA ALA A 131 183.60 59.14 -39.45
C ALA A 131 182.85 58.37 -40.56
N GLY A 132 183.52 57.44 -41.27
CA GLY A 132 182.89 56.65 -42.33
C GLY A 132 181.85 55.67 -41.78
N ALA A 133 182.16 54.98 -40.68
CA ALA A 133 181.23 54.11 -39.97
C ALA A 133 179.90 54.80 -39.57
N VAL A 134 179.95 56.06 -39.11
CA VAL A 134 178.74 56.84 -38.74
C VAL A 134 177.90 57.17 -39.98
N ILE A 135 178.53 57.54 -41.10
CA ILE A 135 177.82 57.80 -42.37
C ILE A 135 177.17 56.50 -42.89
N VAL A 136 177.85 55.35 -42.78
CA VAL A 136 177.30 54.06 -43.23
C VAL A 136 176.11 53.61 -42.37
N ASP A 137 176.15 53.74 -41.05
CA ASP A 137 175.00 53.36 -40.19
C ASP A 137 173.81 54.34 -40.32
N ASP A 138 174.07 55.63 -40.56
CA ASP A 138 173.03 56.61 -40.85
C ASP A 138 172.33 56.30 -42.19
N VAL A 139 173.08 56.01 -43.25
CA VAL A 139 172.56 55.52 -44.54
C VAL A 139 171.77 54.22 -44.39
N ASP A 140 172.27 53.26 -43.62
CA ASP A 140 171.58 52.00 -43.38
C ASP A 140 170.28 52.20 -42.59
N SER A 141 170.29 53.07 -41.58
CA SER A 141 169.13 53.36 -40.75
C SER A 141 168.04 54.11 -41.52
N ARG A 142 168.42 55.03 -42.40
CA ARG A 142 167.50 55.76 -43.29
C ARG A 142 166.96 54.87 -44.42
N SER A 143 167.80 54.04 -45.04
CA SER A 143 167.37 53.05 -46.05
C SER A 143 166.38 52.03 -45.45
N ARG A 144 166.64 51.56 -44.23
CA ARG A 144 165.70 50.71 -43.46
C ARG A 144 164.37 51.42 -43.19
N ARG A 145 164.40 52.70 -42.79
CA ARG A 145 163.18 53.52 -42.59
C ARG A 145 162.38 53.66 -43.89
N LEU A 146 163.01 54.05 -45.01
CA LEU A 146 162.27 54.26 -46.27
C LEU A 146 161.65 52.96 -46.82
N ARG A 147 162.36 51.83 -46.75
CA ARG A 147 161.83 50.52 -47.12
C ARG A 147 160.62 50.14 -46.26
N ARG A 148 160.68 50.45 -44.95
CA ARG A 148 159.58 50.25 -44.02
C ARG A 148 158.40 51.17 -44.35
N ASP A 149 158.60 52.47 -44.53
CA ASP A 149 157.51 53.43 -44.78
C ASP A 149 156.75 53.10 -46.09
N VAL A 150 157.42 52.57 -47.12
CA VAL A 150 156.78 52.07 -48.35
C VAL A 150 156.05 50.75 -48.12
N ALA A 151 156.62 49.81 -47.36
CA ALA A 151 155.96 48.55 -47.02
C ALA A 151 154.70 48.80 -46.16
N ASP A 152 154.83 49.58 -45.09
CA ASP A 152 153.75 49.96 -44.18
C ASP A 152 152.61 50.65 -44.98
N ALA A 153 152.91 51.53 -45.94
CA ALA A 153 151.91 52.18 -46.80
C ALA A 153 151.21 51.22 -47.79
N VAL A 154 151.95 50.28 -48.40
CA VAL A 154 151.37 49.27 -49.32
C VAL A 154 150.54 48.25 -48.55
N ASP A 155 150.96 47.87 -47.35
CA ASP A 155 150.23 46.96 -46.47
C ASP A 155 148.98 47.62 -45.89
N GLU A 156 149.04 48.92 -45.53
CA GLU A 156 147.86 49.70 -45.14
C GLU A 156 146.83 49.79 -46.29
N ALA A 157 147.28 50.13 -47.52
CA ALA A 157 146.39 50.15 -48.68
C ALA A 157 145.82 48.76 -49.02
N THR A 158 146.62 47.69 -48.84
CA THR A 158 146.15 46.30 -49.02
C THR A 158 145.11 45.92 -47.97
N ALA A 159 145.29 46.34 -46.70
CA ALA A 159 144.32 46.09 -45.64
C ALA A 159 142.97 46.80 -45.94
N ARG A 160 143.01 48.07 -46.35
CA ARG A 160 141.80 48.83 -46.76
C ARG A 160 141.05 48.13 -47.91
N VAL A 161 141.76 47.64 -48.93
CA VAL A 161 141.16 46.90 -50.05
C VAL A 161 140.59 45.54 -49.60
N ALA A 162 141.27 44.84 -48.69
CA ALA A 162 140.78 43.60 -48.11
C ALA A 162 139.51 43.80 -47.26
N ASP A 163 139.41 44.90 -46.49
CA ASP A 163 138.19 45.25 -45.76
C ASP A 163 137.02 45.58 -46.71
N HIS A 164 137.27 46.34 -47.78
CA HIS A 164 136.26 46.59 -48.81
C HIS A 164 135.81 45.32 -49.54
N ARG A 165 136.73 44.38 -49.78
CA ARG A 165 136.43 43.06 -50.33
C ARG A 165 135.55 42.25 -49.38
N ALA A 166 135.90 42.20 -48.10
CA ALA A 166 135.11 41.52 -47.07
C ALA A 166 133.70 42.12 -46.96
N TRP A 167 133.56 43.45 -47.04
CA TRP A 167 132.24 44.10 -47.14
C TRP A 167 131.48 43.62 -48.38
N ALA A 168 132.08 43.69 -49.57
CA ALA A 168 131.41 43.31 -50.82
C ALA A 168 131.02 41.82 -50.89
N GLU A 169 131.78 40.93 -50.23
CA GLU A 169 131.44 39.49 -50.11
C GLU A 169 130.27 39.27 -49.12
N ARG A 170 130.25 39.94 -47.96
CA ARG A 170 129.17 39.75 -46.96
C ARG A 170 127.88 40.49 -47.30
N ALA A 171 127.97 41.68 -47.90
CA ALA A 171 126.81 42.39 -48.44
C ALA A 171 126.11 41.59 -49.55
N ALA A 172 126.90 40.94 -50.41
CA ALA A 172 126.38 40.02 -51.42
C ALA A 172 125.71 38.79 -50.80
N ALA A 173 126.38 38.09 -49.89
CA ALA A 173 125.81 36.91 -49.23
C ALA A 173 124.49 37.21 -48.51
N LEU A 174 124.39 38.38 -47.85
CA LEU A 174 123.14 38.85 -47.25
C LEU A 174 122.08 39.20 -48.30
N SER A 175 122.44 39.86 -49.40
CA SER A 175 121.49 40.18 -50.48
C SER A 175 120.97 38.95 -51.20
N ASP A 176 121.83 37.95 -51.43
CA ASP A 176 121.47 36.69 -52.09
C ASP A 176 120.53 35.88 -51.18
N TRP A 177 120.85 35.77 -49.88
CA TRP A 177 119.96 35.18 -48.87
C TRP A 177 118.62 35.91 -48.76
N LEU A 178 118.62 37.25 -48.67
CA LEU A 178 117.40 38.06 -48.61
C LEU A 178 116.52 37.83 -49.83
N SER A 179 117.10 37.73 -51.03
CA SER A 179 116.32 37.59 -52.26
C SER A 179 115.63 36.23 -52.35
N GLU A 180 116.25 35.17 -51.83
CA GLU A 180 115.64 33.85 -51.73
C GLU A 180 114.58 33.80 -50.61
N ALA A 181 114.89 34.36 -49.45
CA ALA A 181 113.96 34.42 -48.31
C ALA A 181 112.73 35.30 -48.61
N GLU A 182 112.88 36.39 -49.37
CA GLU A 182 111.78 37.21 -49.90
C GLU A 182 110.94 36.42 -50.93
N ARG A 183 111.56 35.58 -51.77
CA ARG A 183 110.88 34.71 -52.74
C ARG A 183 110.01 33.65 -52.06
N GLU A 184 110.57 32.91 -51.11
CA GLU A 184 109.84 31.87 -50.38
C GLU A 184 108.73 32.44 -49.49
N LEU A 185 108.96 33.62 -48.88
CA LEU A 185 107.93 34.31 -48.11
C LEU A 185 106.77 34.80 -49.01
N ALA A 186 107.05 35.25 -50.23
CA ALA A 186 106.02 35.59 -51.21
C ALA A 186 105.21 34.35 -51.64
N GLU A 187 105.88 33.21 -51.87
CA GLU A 187 105.23 31.93 -52.22
C GLU A 187 104.28 31.46 -51.11
N ALA A 188 104.64 31.63 -49.84
CA ALA A 188 103.76 31.38 -48.69
C ALA A 188 102.56 32.34 -48.59
N ALA A 189 102.64 33.53 -49.20
CA ALA A 189 101.64 34.60 -49.10
C ALA A 189 100.62 34.64 -50.25
N ASP A 190 100.99 34.22 -51.47
CA ASP A 190 100.26 34.54 -52.72
C ASP A 190 99.05 33.61 -53.01
N ALA A 191 98.96 32.45 -52.35
CA ALA A 191 97.89 31.49 -52.59
C ALA A 191 96.66 31.70 -51.68
N PRO A 192 95.43 31.40 -52.13
CA PRO A 192 94.19 31.66 -51.37
C PRO A 192 94.10 30.87 -50.06
N GLU A 193 93.61 31.49 -49.00
CA GLU A 193 93.47 30.91 -47.63
C GLU A 193 92.19 30.06 -47.47
N ALA A 194 91.65 29.53 -48.57
CA ALA A 194 90.30 28.96 -48.63
C ALA A 194 90.20 27.48 -48.16
N ASP A 195 91.31 26.79 -47.94
CA ASP A 195 91.34 25.36 -47.60
C ASP A 195 92.35 25.05 -46.48
N ARG A 196 91.96 24.19 -45.52
CA ARG A 196 92.76 23.80 -44.35
C ARG A 196 94.15 23.26 -44.71
N GLU A 197 94.22 22.39 -45.71
CA GLU A 197 95.48 21.78 -46.16
C GLU A 197 96.41 22.82 -46.79
N SER A 198 95.84 23.80 -47.52
CA SER A 198 96.60 24.94 -48.06
C SER A 198 97.16 25.83 -46.95
N ILE A 199 96.36 26.13 -45.91
CA ILE A 199 96.85 26.89 -44.75
C ILE A 199 97.92 26.12 -43.97
N ALA A 200 97.74 24.82 -43.74
CA ALA A 200 98.71 23.99 -43.03
C ALA A 200 100.06 23.95 -43.78
N ASN A 201 100.04 23.71 -45.09
CA ASN A 201 101.25 23.67 -45.92
C ASN A 201 101.97 25.03 -45.96
N LYS A 202 101.22 26.14 -45.99
CA LYS A 202 101.81 27.51 -45.92
C LYS A 202 102.34 27.86 -44.53
N ALA A 203 101.64 27.44 -43.47
CA ALA A 203 102.10 27.65 -42.10
C ALA A 203 103.43 26.91 -41.89
N GLU A 204 103.55 25.70 -42.42
CA GLU A 204 104.80 24.94 -42.43
C GLU A 204 105.89 25.62 -43.29
N LEU A 205 105.57 26.10 -44.49
CA LEU A 205 106.53 26.86 -45.32
C LEU A 205 106.99 28.15 -44.64
N ALA A 206 106.07 28.93 -44.05
CA ALA A 206 106.41 30.13 -43.27
C ALA A 206 107.23 29.78 -42.00
N ARG A 207 107.02 28.59 -41.43
CA ARG A 207 107.82 28.06 -40.32
C ARG A 207 109.24 27.72 -40.77
N THR A 208 109.43 27.00 -41.88
CA THR A 208 110.77 26.69 -42.41
C THR A 208 111.51 27.94 -42.90
N VAL A 209 110.81 28.89 -43.52
CA VAL A 209 111.36 30.20 -43.90
C VAL A 209 111.83 30.96 -42.64
N ALA A 210 111.04 30.96 -41.56
CA ALA A 210 111.43 31.56 -40.28
C ALA A 210 112.55 30.80 -39.55
N GLU A 211 112.74 29.50 -39.77
CA GLU A 211 113.88 28.73 -39.24
C GLU A 211 115.22 29.18 -39.83
N THR A 212 115.23 29.84 -41.01
CA THR A 212 116.44 30.45 -41.60
C THR A 212 116.80 31.82 -41.02
N LEU A 213 115.94 32.43 -40.18
CA LEU A 213 116.20 33.74 -39.56
C LEU A 213 117.57 33.84 -38.86
N PRO A 214 118.06 32.85 -38.08
CA PRO A 214 119.36 32.95 -37.40
C PRO A 214 120.55 33.04 -38.37
N ASP A 215 120.44 32.42 -39.55
CA ASP A 215 121.45 32.53 -40.61
C ASP A 215 121.43 33.94 -41.21
N GLY A 216 120.23 34.49 -41.44
CA GLY A 216 120.02 35.88 -41.87
C GLY A 216 120.56 36.91 -40.87
N GLU A 217 120.25 36.75 -39.57
CA GLU A 217 120.79 37.59 -38.48
C GLU A 217 122.33 37.53 -38.44
N THR A 218 122.88 36.32 -38.60
CA THR A 218 124.32 36.10 -38.64
C THR A 218 124.97 36.78 -39.86
N LEU A 219 124.35 36.69 -41.04
CA LEU A 219 124.80 37.39 -42.25
C LEU A 219 124.68 38.91 -42.10
N ALA A 220 123.60 39.41 -41.51
CA ALA A 220 123.39 40.84 -41.24
C ALA A 220 124.44 41.40 -40.27
N MET A 221 124.75 40.69 -39.19
CA MET A 221 125.81 41.04 -38.24
C MET A 221 127.20 41.03 -38.91
N GLN A 222 127.49 40.00 -39.72
CA GLN A 222 128.76 39.90 -40.43
C GLN A 222 128.94 41.00 -41.49
N ALA A 223 127.87 41.34 -42.22
CA ALA A 223 127.85 42.43 -43.18
C ALA A 223 128.06 43.79 -42.48
N ALA A 224 127.32 44.08 -41.41
CA ALA A 224 127.49 45.31 -40.63
C ALA A 224 128.92 45.46 -40.09
N GLY A 225 129.47 44.41 -39.46
CA GLY A 225 130.85 44.44 -38.96
C GLY A 225 131.91 44.55 -40.05
N ALA A 226 131.63 44.11 -41.28
CA ALA A 226 132.51 44.31 -42.43
C ALA A 226 132.41 45.73 -43.02
N ALA A 227 131.21 46.32 -43.04
CA ALA A 227 131.00 47.73 -43.39
C ALA A 227 131.76 48.65 -42.44
N ASP A 228 131.65 48.46 -41.13
CA ASP A 228 132.29 49.31 -40.12
C ASP A 228 133.83 49.32 -40.29
N ARG A 229 134.45 48.17 -40.54
CA ARG A 229 135.89 48.11 -40.84
C ARG A 229 136.23 48.89 -42.11
N ALA A 230 135.54 48.61 -43.22
CA ALA A 230 135.78 49.29 -44.50
C ALA A 230 135.64 50.82 -44.38
N LEU A 231 134.59 51.30 -43.70
CA LEU A 231 134.32 52.73 -43.49
C LEU A 231 135.51 53.49 -42.88
N THR A 232 136.28 52.86 -42.00
CA THR A 232 137.46 53.45 -41.35
C THR A 232 138.48 53.98 -42.37
N GLY A 233 138.79 53.19 -43.40
CA GLY A 233 139.75 53.53 -44.46
C GLY A 233 139.16 54.14 -45.74
N THR A 234 137.85 54.41 -45.79
CA THR A 234 137.13 54.85 -46.99
C THR A 234 137.08 56.39 -47.15
N ALA A 235 137.17 56.89 -48.40
CA ALA A 235 136.91 58.30 -48.73
C ALA A 235 135.41 58.69 -48.58
N PRO A 236 135.05 59.97 -48.33
CA PRO A 236 133.68 60.37 -47.97
C PRO A 236 132.57 59.86 -48.92
N ALA A 237 132.76 59.96 -50.23
CA ALA A 237 131.78 59.49 -51.21
C ALA A 237 131.53 57.97 -51.14
N GLY A 238 132.57 57.18 -50.89
CA GLY A 238 132.44 55.73 -50.67
C GLY A 238 131.76 55.39 -49.34
N ARG A 239 131.94 56.23 -48.30
CA ARG A 239 131.31 56.03 -46.99
C ARG A 239 129.80 56.13 -47.09
N ASP A 240 129.31 57.10 -47.86
CA ASP A 240 127.88 57.34 -48.01
C ASP A 240 127.20 56.26 -48.88
N GLU A 241 127.91 55.68 -49.85
CA GLU A 241 127.44 54.47 -50.56
C GLU A 241 127.36 53.25 -49.64
N ILE A 242 128.43 52.93 -48.90
CA ILE A 242 128.45 51.76 -47.99
C ILE A 242 127.32 51.89 -46.95
N ARG A 243 127.09 53.10 -46.44
CA ARG A 243 125.96 53.41 -45.55
C ARG A 243 124.60 53.35 -46.25
N ALA A 244 124.49 53.65 -47.54
CA ALA A 244 123.24 53.54 -48.28
C ALA A 244 122.88 52.06 -48.53
N GLU A 245 123.85 51.27 -49.01
CA GLU A 245 123.74 49.82 -49.24
C GLU A 245 123.47 49.05 -47.94
N LEU A 246 124.19 49.35 -46.85
CA LEU A 246 123.93 48.76 -45.53
C LEU A 246 122.53 49.13 -45.00
N ARG A 247 122.07 50.37 -45.22
CA ARG A 247 120.70 50.78 -44.83
C ARG A 247 119.63 50.09 -45.67
N ASP A 248 119.88 49.86 -46.96
CA ASP A 248 118.94 49.14 -47.83
C ASP A 248 118.82 47.68 -47.42
N LEU A 249 119.95 46.99 -47.26
CA LEU A 249 120.00 45.60 -46.77
C LEU A 249 119.36 45.46 -45.38
N ARG A 250 119.65 46.39 -44.47
CA ARG A 250 119.04 46.41 -43.13
C ARG A 250 117.53 46.62 -43.20
N ARG A 251 117.07 47.57 -44.03
CA ARG A 251 115.63 47.83 -44.25
C ARG A 251 114.92 46.62 -44.86
N ARG A 252 115.51 45.95 -45.84
CA ARG A 252 114.97 44.71 -46.43
C ARG A 252 114.86 43.60 -45.38
N PHE A 253 115.92 43.41 -44.59
CA PHE A 253 115.94 42.44 -43.50
C PHE A 253 114.87 42.72 -42.44
N ASP A 254 114.80 43.95 -41.92
CA ASP A 254 113.83 44.34 -40.90
C ASP A 254 112.38 44.20 -41.45
N ALA A 255 112.13 44.60 -42.71
CA ALA A 255 110.83 44.45 -43.37
C ALA A 255 110.43 42.99 -43.64
N TRP A 256 111.40 42.13 -44.00
CA TRP A 256 111.18 40.69 -44.13
C TRP A 256 110.85 40.05 -42.78
N CYS A 257 111.51 40.47 -41.70
CA CYS A 257 111.21 39.98 -40.34
C CYS A 257 109.78 40.33 -39.92
N GLU A 258 109.34 41.58 -40.14
CA GLU A 258 107.97 42.02 -39.86
C GLU A 258 106.93 41.25 -40.70
N ALA A 259 107.18 41.12 -42.02
CA ALA A 259 106.28 40.40 -42.93
C ALA A 259 106.19 38.90 -42.61
N SER A 260 107.30 38.26 -42.27
CA SER A 260 107.38 36.84 -41.86
C SER A 260 106.63 36.59 -40.55
N ALA A 261 106.81 37.46 -39.55
CA ALA A 261 106.10 37.36 -38.28
C ALA A 261 104.58 37.55 -38.44
N GLU A 262 104.14 38.52 -39.24
CA GLU A 262 102.71 38.77 -39.47
C GLU A 262 102.06 37.68 -40.33
N LEU A 263 102.74 37.19 -41.38
CA LEU A 263 102.23 36.08 -42.18
C LEU A 263 102.07 34.81 -41.34
N ARG A 264 103.08 34.48 -40.51
CA ARG A 264 102.99 33.33 -39.59
C ARG A 264 101.82 33.49 -38.62
N ARG A 265 101.67 34.65 -37.97
CA ARG A 265 100.56 34.95 -37.05
C ARG A 265 99.19 34.81 -37.73
N ARG A 266 99.07 35.27 -38.99
CA ARG A 266 97.84 35.17 -39.78
C ARG A 266 97.49 33.72 -40.13
N LEU A 267 98.47 32.94 -40.57
CA LEU A 267 98.31 31.53 -40.92
C LEU A 267 98.02 30.65 -39.69
N GLU A 268 98.68 30.89 -38.56
CA GLU A 268 98.39 30.23 -37.27
C GLU A 268 96.96 30.52 -36.80
N ALA A 269 96.52 31.77 -36.85
CA ALA A 269 95.15 32.17 -36.50
C ALA A 269 94.10 31.54 -37.43
N ALA A 270 94.35 31.50 -38.73
CA ALA A 270 93.49 30.82 -39.70
C ALA A 270 93.44 29.30 -39.45
N GLY A 271 94.58 28.68 -39.10
CA GLY A 271 94.66 27.26 -38.73
C GLY A 271 93.82 26.92 -37.49
N LEU A 272 93.86 27.77 -36.46
CA LEU A 272 93.02 27.64 -35.27
C LEU A 272 91.52 27.74 -35.60
N GLN A 273 91.12 28.75 -36.38
CA GLN A 273 89.72 28.91 -36.83
C GLN A 273 89.22 27.69 -37.61
N TRP A 274 90.06 27.12 -38.47
CA TRP A 274 89.76 25.88 -39.20
C TRP A 274 89.63 24.66 -38.28
N SER A 275 90.47 24.55 -37.25
CA SER A 275 90.39 23.48 -36.26
C SER A 275 89.10 23.56 -35.44
N ASP A 276 88.76 24.75 -34.92
CA ASP A 276 87.53 25.01 -34.15
C ASP A 276 86.26 24.74 -34.97
N TYR A 277 86.27 25.12 -36.26
CA TYR A 277 85.19 24.83 -37.19
C TYR A 277 85.06 23.33 -37.45
N ASP A 278 86.14 22.63 -37.82
CA ASP A 278 86.09 21.21 -38.16
C ASP A 278 85.67 20.36 -36.96
N GLU A 279 86.23 20.61 -35.77
CA GLU A 279 85.85 19.87 -34.57
C GLU A 279 84.36 20.08 -34.22
N SER A 280 83.87 21.33 -34.31
CA SER A 280 82.45 21.65 -34.09
C SER A 280 81.54 21.03 -35.16
N TYR A 281 82.00 20.98 -36.42
CA TYR A 281 81.30 20.34 -37.53
C TYR A 281 81.20 18.83 -37.34
N GLN A 282 82.30 18.15 -37.02
CA GLN A 282 82.30 16.70 -36.76
C GLN A 282 81.40 16.34 -35.58
N ARG A 283 81.47 17.10 -34.47
CA ARG A 283 80.58 16.90 -33.30
C ARG A 283 79.10 17.03 -33.67
N LEU A 284 78.73 18.04 -34.47
CA LEU A 284 77.33 18.23 -34.87
C LEU A 284 76.87 17.20 -35.91
N VAL A 285 77.74 16.78 -36.84
CA VAL A 285 77.46 15.70 -37.81
C VAL A 285 77.26 14.36 -37.12
N ALA A 286 78.07 14.03 -36.10
CA ALA A 286 77.91 12.81 -35.32
C ALA A 286 76.56 12.77 -34.60
N TRP A 287 76.24 13.82 -33.83
CA TRP A 287 74.94 13.96 -33.18
C TRP A 287 73.78 13.90 -34.18
N LEU A 288 73.90 14.56 -35.34
CA LEU A 288 72.82 14.59 -36.33
C LEU A 288 72.57 13.19 -36.91
N LYS A 289 73.62 12.38 -37.16
CA LYS A 289 73.47 10.97 -37.58
C LYS A 289 72.79 10.12 -36.50
N GLU A 290 73.16 10.30 -35.23
CA GLU A 290 72.53 9.59 -34.11
C GLU A 290 71.05 9.95 -33.97
N ALA A 291 70.72 11.24 -34.10
CA ALA A 291 69.35 11.75 -34.01
C ALA A 291 68.50 11.36 -35.23
N GLU A 292 69.06 11.36 -36.44
CA GLU A 292 68.44 10.80 -37.66
C GLU A 292 68.17 9.29 -37.50
N PHE A 293 69.13 8.52 -37.00
CA PHE A 293 68.96 7.08 -36.77
C PHE A 293 67.88 6.79 -35.70
N ALA A 294 67.88 7.56 -34.60
CA ALA A 294 66.81 7.52 -33.61
C ALA A 294 65.45 8.00 -34.16
N ALA A 295 65.43 8.75 -35.27
CA ALA A 295 64.22 9.16 -35.97
C ALA A 295 63.71 8.12 -36.98
N THR A 296 64.56 7.24 -37.50
CA THR A 296 64.17 6.14 -38.41
C THR A 296 63.53 4.92 -37.74
N GLY A 297 63.39 4.91 -36.41
CA GLY A 297 62.66 3.84 -35.71
C GLY A 297 61.17 3.82 -36.07
N ASP A 298 60.57 2.62 -36.05
CA ASP A 298 59.14 2.45 -36.31
C ASP A 298 58.29 3.36 -35.42
N PHE A 299 57.15 3.81 -35.96
CA PHE A 299 56.14 4.58 -35.23
C PHE A 299 54.92 3.67 -34.95
N PRO A 300 54.99 2.74 -33.97
CA PRO A 300 53.91 1.82 -33.70
C PRO A 300 52.71 2.57 -33.10
N LEU A 301 51.50 2.18 -33.54
CA LEU A 301 50.28 2.51 -32.82
C LEU A 301 50.36 1.96 -31.40
N GLN A 302 49.79 2.67 -30.44
CA GLN A 302 49.78 2.28 -29.04
C GLN A 302 48.42 1.66 -28.65
N PRO A 303 48.38 0.75 -27.66
CA PRO A 303 47.17 0.00 -27.33
C PRO A 303 46.14 0.78 -26.50
N GLY A 304 46.53 1.81 -25.76
CA GLY A 304 45.62 2.57 -24.89
C GLY A 304 46.03 4.03 -24.73
N LEU A 305 45.15 4.82 -24.12
CA LEU A 305 45.38 6.23 -23.84
C LEU A 305 46.66 6.52 -23.01
N PRO A 306 47.01 5.78 -21.93
CA PRO A 306 48.22 6.07 -21.17
C PRO A 306 49.50 5.76 -21.97
N GLU A 307 49.49 4.76 -22.84
CA GLU A 307 50.59 4.47 -23.75
C GLU A 307 50.70 5.54 -24.86
N LYS A 308 49.57 5.97 -25.46
CA LYS A 308 49.53 7.11 -26.40
C LYS A 308 50.08 8.40 -25.77
N ARG A 309 49.70 8.69 -24.53
CA ARG A 309 50.22 9.84 -23.75
C ARG A 309 51.74 9.75 -23.52
N SER A 310 52.23 8.55 -23.22
CA SER A 310 53.66 8.30 -22.98
C SER A 310 54.48 8.45 -24.26
N GLN A 311 53.97 7.94 -25.39
CA GLN A 311 54.56 8.13 -26.72
C GLN A 311 54.59 9.62 -27.12
N LEU A 312 53.49 10.35 -26.90
CA LEU A 312 53.45 11.81 -27.12
C LEU A 312 54.51 12.56 -26.30
N HIS A 313 54.65 12.23 -25.00
CA HIS A 313 55.67 12.84 -24.16
C HIS A 313 57.09 12.53 -24.67
N PHE A 314 57.36 11.29 -25.07
CA PHE A 314 58.64 10.87 -25.64
C PHE A 314 59.00 11.68 -26.90
N HIS A 315 58.09 11.78 -27.88
CA HIS A 315 58.36 12.56 -29.09
C HIS A 315 58.45 14.07 -28.83
N ARG A 316 57.68 14.63 -27.88
CA ARG A 316 57.82 16.04 -27.46
C ARG A 316 59.19 16.31 -26.82
N SER A 317 59.70 15.39 -25.99
CA SER A 317 61.06 15.49 -25.43
C SER A 317 62.10 15.44 -26.56
N ARG A 318 62.01 14.48 -27.48
CA ARG A 318 62.95 14.37 -28.60
C ARG A 318 62.97 15.61 -29.50
N LEU A 319 61.80 16.19 -29.78
CA LEU A 319 61.70 17.45 -30.53
C LEU A 319 62.31 18.63 -29.76
N HIS A 320 62.15 18.68 -28.43
CA HIS A 320 62.82 19.68 -27.60
C HIS A 320 64.34 19.51 -27.68
N ASP A 321 64.86 18.29 -27.49
CA ASP A 321 66.30 18.00 -27.56
C ASP A 321 66.89 18.39 -28.92
N ILE A 322 66.20 18.12 -30.03
CA ILE A 322 66.58 18.58 -31.38
C ILE A 322 66.65 20.10 -31.43
N ARG A 323 65.59 20.80 -30.99
CA ARG A 323 65.54 22.28 -31.00
C ARG A 323 66.62 22.94 -30.14
N THR A 324 67.04 22.33 -29.03
CA THR A 324 68.17 22.86 -28.23
C THR A 324 69.50 22.88 -28.98
N ARG A 325 69.63 22.19 -30.13
CA ARG A 325 70.84 22.23 -30.98
C ARG A 325 70.81 23.31 -32.05
N GLU A 326 69.68 24.00 -32.27
CA GLU A 326 69.59 25.11 -33.22
C GLU A 326 70.65 26.21 -32.98
N PRO A 327 70.91 26.69 -31.75
CA PRO A 327 71.95 27.69 -31.51
C PRO A 327 73.37 27.17 -31.76
N VAL A 328 73.58 25.86 -31.65
CA VAL A 328 74.87 25.21 -31.95
C VAL A 328 75.10 25.19 -33.46
N LEU A 329 74.06 24.88 -34.25
CA LEU A 329 74.09 24.98 -35.70
C LEU A 329 74.33 26.43 -36.16
N GLU A 330 73.63 27.42 -35.60
CA GLU A 330 73.86 28.83 -35.91
C GLU A 330 75.28 29.31 -35.59
N ALA A 331 75.84 28.88 -34.45
CA ALA A 331 77.20 29.20 -34.07
C ALA A 331 78.22 28.58 -35.03
N LEU A 332 77.98 27.34 -35.48
CA LEU A 332 78.79 26.67 -36.49
C LEU A 332 78.69 27.36 -37.87
N ILE A 333 77.50 27.79 -38.28
CA ILE A 333 77.31 28.55 -39.52
C ILE A 333 78.10 29.86 -39.47
N ARG A 334 78.00 30.61 -38.37
CA ARG A 334 78.75 31.87 -38.17
C ARG A 334 80.26 31.64 -38.23
N ARG A 335 80.78 30.56 -37.62
CA ARG A 335 82.20 30.18 -37.71
C ARG A 335 82.63 29.83 -39.13
N GLY A 336 81.87 29.00 -39.84
CA GLY A 336 82.22 28.62 -41.22
C GLY A 336 82.12 29.76 -42.23
N GLN A 337 81.25 30.76 -41.98
CA GLN A 337 81.21 32.00 -42.77
C GLN A 337 82.49 32.84 -42.62
N GLN A 338 83.13 32.83 -41.45
CA GLN A 338 84.40 33.55 -41.21
C GLN A 338 85.57 32.96 -42.02
N LEU A 339 85.50 31.68 -42.40
CA LEU A 339 86.52 31.01 -43.21
C LEU A 339 86.44 31.36 -44.71
N ALA A 340 85.40 32.08 -45.16
CA ALA A 340 85.18 32.52 -46.55
C ALA A 340 85.26 31.43 -47.65
N SER A 341 85.22 30.14 -47.29
CA SER A 341 85.40 29.01 -48.21
C SER A 341 84.06 28.56 -48.83
N PRO A 342 83.94 28.48 -50.18
CA PRO A 342 82.70 28.04 -50.83
C PRO A 342 82.39 26.56 -50.55
N HIS A 343 83.40 25.74 -50.27
CA HIS A 343 83.22 24.33 -49.90
C HIS A 343 82.58 24.21 -48.50
N VAL A 344 83.01 25.05 -47.55
CA VAL A 344 82.42 25.16 -46.20
C VAL A 344 80.97 25.63 -46.29
N ALA A 345 80.68 26.64 -47.10
CA ALA A 345 79.32 27.14 -47.30
C ALA A 345 78.36 26.04 -47.81
N ASN A 346 78.80 25.20 -48.76
CA ASN A 346 78.01 24.08 -49.27
C ASN A 346 77.78 22.98 -48.19
N LYS A 347 78.85 22.60 -47.45
CA LYS A 347 78.73 21.66 -46.31
C LYS A 347 77.75 22.16 -45.24
N LEU A 348 77.81 23.43 -44.89
CA LEU A 348 76.89 24.06 -43.94
C LEU A 348 75.44 24.09 -44.46
N ALA A 349 75.23 24.38 -45.74
CA ALA A 349 73.90 24.35 -46.35
C ALA A 349 73.28 22.94 -46.29
N GLN A 350 74.06 21.90 -46.63
CA GLN A 350 73.63 20.50 -46.53
C GLN A 350 73.33 20.07 -45.09
N LEU A 351 74.17 20.48 -44.14
CA LEU A 351 73.96 20.20 -42.71
C LEU A 351 72.69 20.89 -42.17
N SER A 352 72.45 22.13 -42.61
CA SER A 352 71.27 22.92 -42.23
C SER A 352 69.98 22.35 -42.83
N ALA A 353 70.03 21.82 -44.06
CA ALA A 353 68.92 21.13 -44.67
C ALA A 353 68.57 19.85 -43.88
N ARG A 354 69.55 18.97 -43.64
CA ARG A 354 69.34 17.74 -42.85
C ARG A 354 68.82 18.00 -41.44
N TYR A 355 69.33 19.01 -40.74
CA TYR A 355 68.81 19.42 -39.43
C TYR A 355 67.33 19.85 -39.51
N ARG A 356 66.97 20.63 -40.54
CA ARG A 356 65.58 21.05 -40.77
C ARG A 356 64.68 19.86 -41.08
N ASP A 357 65.10 18.96 -41.97
CA ASP A 357 64.35 17.76 -42.34
C ASP A 357 64.08 16.87 -41.10
N LEU A 358 65.09 16.71 -40.22
CA LEU A 358 64.95 16.03 -38.93
C LEU A 358 63.98 16.74 -37.98
N ALA A 359 64.09 18.07 -37.86
CA ALA A 359 63.24 18.87 -36.98
C ALA A 359 61.77 18.87 -37.46
N ASP A 360 61.53 19.00 -38.76
CA ASP A 360 60.21 18.97 -39.39
C ASP A 360 59.60 17.56 -39.30
N SER A 361 60.39 16.51 -39.55
CA SER A 361 59.98 15.11 -39.36
C SER A 361 59.59 14.84 -37.89
N SER A 362 60.42 15.25 -36.93
CA SER A 362 60.12 15.07 -35.52
C SER A 362 58.95 15.95 -35.04
N ALA A 363 58.69 17.10 -35.66
CA ALA A 363 57.50 17.91 -35.42
C ALA A 363 56.24 17.28 -36.02
N GLY A 364 56.33 16.66 -37.21
CA GLY A 364 55.27 15.86 -37.81
C GLY A 364 54.88 14.67 -36.93
N ALA A 365 55.87 13.95 -36.40
CA ALA A 365 55.66 12.86 -35.45
C ALA A 365 54.94 13.31 -34.17
N VAL A 366 55.31 14.47 -33.61
CA VAL A 366 54.59 15.06 -32.46
C VAL A 366 53.15 15.40 -32.82
N ARG A 367 52.89 16.09 -33.94
CA ARG A 367 51.51 16.42 -34.38
C ARG A 367 50.65 15.17 -34.58
N HIS A 368 51.22 14.08 -35.11
CA HIS A 368 50.50 12.83 -35.29
C HIS A 368 50.19 12.15 -33.94
N CYS A 369 51.15 12.13 -32.99
CA CYS A 369 50.87 11.71 -31.61
C CYS A 369 49.78 12.57 -30.95
N GLU A 370 49.80 13.89 -31.16
CA GLU A 370 48.80 14.82 -30.61
C GLU A 370 47.40 14.50 -31.15
N GLN A 371 47.26 14.39 -32.47
CA GLN A 371 45.99 14.01 -33.11
C GLN A 371 45.44 12.65 -32.60
N VAL A 372 46.27 11.61 -32.55
CA VAL A 372 45.88 10.26 -32.12
C VAL A 372 45.59 10.18 -30.61
N PHE A 373 46.22 11.04 -29.81
CA PHE A 373 45.94 11.19 -28.38
C PHE A 373 44.64 11.97 -28.14
N GLU A 374 44.44 13.11 -28.81
CA GLU A 374 43.26 13.96 -28.71
C GLU A 374 41.99 13.24 -29.21
N SER A 375 42.11 12.47 -30.30
CA SER A 375 41.06 11.56 -30.80
C SER A 375 40.61 10.55 -29.73
N HIS A 376 41.57 9.87 -29.08
CA HIS A 376 41.27 8.89 -28.02
C HIS A 376 40.76 9.56 -26.73
N LEU A 377 41.23 10.76 -26.40
CA LEU A 377 40.73 11.54 -25.26
C LEU A 377 39.28 11.99 -25.49
N ALA A 378 38.96 12.51 -26.68
CA ALA A 378 37.60 12.89 -27.05
C ALA A 378 36.64 11.69 -27.04
N TYR A 379 37.10 10.51 -27.47
CA TYR A 379 36.37 9.25 -27.29
C TYR A 379 36.11 8.94 -25.80
N GLN A 380 37.14 9.03 -24.94
CA GLN A 380 36.99 8.74 -23.52
C GLN A 380 36.01 9.70 -22.82
N ASP A 381 36.09 10.99 -23.11
CA ASP A 381 35.17 12.00 -22.58
C ASP A 381 33.71 11.74 -23.03
N ALA A 382 33.51 11.42 -24.32
CA ALA A 382 32.20 11.07 -24.87
C ALA A 382 31.66 9.73 -24.31
N PHE A 383 32.53 8.75 -24.12
CA PHE A 383 32.20 7.47 -23.47
C PHE A 383 31.72 7.71 -22.03
N GLN A 384 32.46 8.50 -21.24
CA GLN A 384 32.10 8.76 -19.84
C GLN A 384 30.75 9.49 -19.74
N LEU A 385 30.52 10.50 -20.57
CA LEU A 385 29.22 11.21 -20.64
C LEU A 385 28.05 10.27 -20.96
N ALA A 386 28.26 9.28 -21.83
CA ALA A 386 27.25 8.28 -22.16
C ALA A 386 27.08 7.21 -21.04
N ALA A 387 28.17 6.82 -20.37
CA ALA A 387 28.16 5.89 -19.25
C ALA A 387 27.45 6.47 -18.02
N ASP A 388 27.72 7.74 -17.68
CA ASP A 388 27.07 8.47 -16.60
C ASP A 388 25.56 8.62 -16.87
N TRP A 389 25.18 8.91 -18.12
CA TRP A 389 23.77 8.91 -18.53
C TRP A 389 23.15 7.52 -18.38
N LEU A 390 23.82 6.45 -18.82
CA LEU A 390 23.31 5.08 -18.69
C LEU A 390 23.07 4.69 -17.23
N HIS A 391 23.96 5.11 -16.33
CA HIS A 391 23.80 4.88 -14.90
C HIS A 391 22.56 5.62 -14.37
N SER A 392 22.43 6.92 -14.65
CA SER A 392 21.28 7.73 -14.24
C SER A 392 19.94 7.21 -14.81
N ALA A 393 19.94 6.79 -16.08
CA ALA A 393 18.76 6.22 -16.73
C ALA A 393 18.32 4.91 -16.07
N ASN A 394 19.28 4.01 -15.74
CA ASN A 394 18.99 2.78 -15.02
C ASN A 394 18.45 3.03 -13.59
N GLU A 395 18.99 4.02 -12.87
CA GLU A 395 18.45 4.40 -11.56
C GLU A 395 17.02 4.95 -11.62
N ARG A 396 16.73 5.80 -12.63
CA ARG A 396 15.37 6.34 -12.82
C ARG A 396 14.40 5.24 -13.23
N LEU A 397 14.80 4.32 -14.10
CA LEU A 397 14.04 3.12 -14.44
C LEU A 397 13.72 2.25 -13.22
N ALA A 398 14.73 1.93 -12.40
CA ALA A 398 14.54 1.12 -11.19
C ALA A 398 13.59 1.79 -10.18
N ARG A 399 13.63 3.13 -10.06
CA ARG A 399 12.67 3.91 -9.26
C ARG A 399 11.24 3.83 -9.83
N CYS A 400 11.08 3.87 -11.16
CA CYS A 400 9.76 3.75 -11.79
C CYS A 400 9.20 2.32 -11.73
N GLU A 401 10.05 1.30 -11.88
CA GLU A 401 9.69 -0.12 -11.74
C GLU A 401 9.21 -0.42 -10.31
N SER A 402 10.00 -0.04 -9.29
CA SER A 402 9.65 -0.26 -7.88
C SER A 402 8.42 0.55 -7.42
N ALA A 403 8.23 1.77 -7.93
CA ALA A 403 6.99 2.52 -7.71
C ALA A 403 5.79 1.82 -8.37
N GLY A 404 5.97 1.28 -9.58
CA GLY A 404 4.96 0.48 -10.28
C GLY A 404 4.58 -0.81 -9.54
N GLU A 405 5.54 -1.50 -8.92
CA GLU A 405 5.31 -2.75 -8.17
C GLU A 405 4.58 -2.53 -6.83
N SER A 406 4.55 -1.31 -6.31
CA SER A 406 3.79 -0.99 -5.09
C SER A 406 2.26 -1.10 -5.34
N SER A 407 1.65 -2.18 -4.84
CA SER A 407 0.24 -2.52 -5.11
C SER A 407 -0.79 -1.50 -4.58
N ASP A 408 -0.38 -0.60 -3.69
CA ASP A 408 -1.25 0.41 -3.06
C ASP A 408 -1.16 1.80 -3.71
N ALA A 409 -0.24 2.01 -4.65
CA ALA A 409 -0.09 3.28 -5.36
C ALA A 409 -1.19 3.47 -6.41
N ASP A 410 -2.13 4.36 -6.12
CA ASP A 410 -3.18 4.78 -7.04
C ASP A 410 -2.54 5.51 -8.26
N PRO A 411 -2.64 4.94 -9.48
CA PRO A 411 -1.85 5.40 -10.64
C PRO A 411 -2.28 6.77 -11.18
N SER A 412 -3.30 7.38 -10.58
CA SER A 412 -3.79 8.73 -10.90
C SER A 412 -3.26 9.81 -9.95
N THR A 413 -2.72 9.44 -8.79
CA THR A 413 -2.36 10.38 -7.71
C THR A 413 -0.91 10.30 -7.25
N SER A 414 -0.14 9.29 -7.67
CA SER A 414 1.31 9.27 -7.48
C SER A 414 1.98 10.37 -8.34
N GLY A 415 2.24 11.52 -7.72
CA GLY A 415 2.95 12.67 -8.30
C GLY A 415 4.43 12.42 -8.58
N LEU A 416 4.72 11.39 -9.39
CA LEU A 416 6.03 11.16 -9.96
C LEU A 416 6.27 12.19 -11.05
N SER A 417 6.96 13.28 -10.69
CA SER A 417 7.48 14.30 -11.62
C SER A 417 8.57 13.76 -12.57
N ASP A 418 8.90 12.48 -12.46
CA ASP A 418 9.70 11.68 -13.38
C ASP A 418 8.79 10.62 -14.00
N SER A 419 8.02 10.96 -15.05
CA SER A 419 7.25 9.94 -15.76
C SER A 419 8.19 9.10 -16.63
N PRO A 420 7.98 7.78 -16.78
CA PRO A 420 8.69 7.00 -17.79
C PRO A 420 8.43 7.49 -19.23
N SER A 421 7.38 8.29 -19.47
CA SER A 421 7.26 9.05 -20.72
C SER A 421 8.34 10.13 -20.87
N ASP A 422 8.70 10.88 -19.82
CA ASP A 422 9.74 11.93 -19.93
C ASP A 422 11.13 11.33 -20.23
N LEU A 423 11.38 10.11 -19.73
CA LEU A 423 12.53 9.29 -20.09
C LEU A 423 12.55 8.91 -21.58
N VAL A 424 11.41 8.50 -22.15
CA VAL A 424 11.28 8.07 -23.54
C VAL A 424 11.25 9.24 -24.53
N ASP A 425 10.46 10.27 -24.22
CA ASP A 425 10.12 11.34 -25.16
C ASP A 425 11.19 12.44 -25.22
N ALA A 426 12.02 12.60 -24.15
CA ALA A 426 13.06 13.63 -24.08
C ALA A 426 14.47 13.10 -23.75
N ALA A 427 14.62 12.20 -22.77
CA ALA A 427 15.96 11.78 -22.31
C ALA A 427 16.62 10.72 -23.20
N LEU A 428 15.84 9.83 -23.81
CA LEU A 428 16.33 8.79 -24.73
C LEU A 428 16.90 9.38 -26.04
N PRO A 429 16.21 10.30 -26.75
CA PRO A 429 16.76 10.91 -27.97
C PRO A 429 18.09 11.65 -27.74
N ASP A 430 18.22 12.40 -26.64
CA ASP A 430 19.47 13.05 -26.25
C ASP A 430 20.59 12.02 -26.00
N SER A 431 20.27 10.90 -25.36
CA SER A 431 21.21 9.78 -25.15
C SER A 431 21.69 9.13 -26.43
N GLU A 432 20.81 8.94 -27.41
CA GLU A 432 21.13 8.30 -28.69
C GLU A 432 22.08 9.17 -29.51
N THR A 433 22.00 10.50 -29.40
CA THR A 433 23.01 11.38 -29.99
C THR A 433 24.37 11.26 -29.29
N LYS A 434 24.39 11.13 -27.96
CA LYS A 434 25.63 10.99 -27.17
C LYS A 434 26.33 9.65 -27.42
N THR A 435 25.60 8.53 -27.42
CA THR A 435 26.19 7.24 -27.80
C THR A 435 26.55 7.16 -29.26
N SER A 436 25.75 7.72 -30.18
CA SER A 436 26.16 7.78 -31.60
C SER A 436 27.46 8.57 -31.79
N ALA A 437 27.66 9.66 -31.04
CA ALA A 437 28.92 10.42 -31.05
C ALA A 437 30.09 9.61 -30.45
N ALA A 438 29.90 8.99 -29.28
CA ALA A 438 30.91 8.15 -28.64
C ALA A 438 31.31 6.94 -29.52
N LEU A 439 30.35 6.27 -30.16
CA LEU A 439 30.62 5.15 -31.06
C LEU A 439 31.41 5.58 -32.31
N LYS A 440 31.06 6.70 -32.95
CA LYS A 440 31.81 7.25 -34.10
C LYS A 440 33.26 7.63 -33.74
N LEU A 441 33.46 8.21 -32.56
CA LEU A 441 34.81 8.49 -32.05
C LEU A 441 35.57 7.18 -31.76
N GLY A 442 34.88 6.17 -31.20
CA GLY A 442 35.43 4.84 -30.98
C GLY A 442 35.86 4.13 -32.27
N GLU A 443 35.06 4.21 -33.34
CA GLU A 443 35.40 3.68 -34.67
C GLU A 443 36.69 4.31 -35.22
N ALA A 444 36.84 5.64 -35.13
CA ALA A 444 38.07 6.32 -35.51
C ALA A 444 39.26 5.84 -34.67
N VAL A 445 39.08 5.82 -33.34
CA VAL A 445 40.10 5.38 -32.38
C VAL A 445 40.53 3.93 -32.60
N LEU A 446 39.64 3.02 -33.02
CA LEU A 446 40.00 1.64 -33.35
C LEU A 446 41.02 1.57 -34.49
N THR A 447 40.89 2.42 -35.52
CA THR A 447 41.87 2.48 -36.61
C THR A 447 43.23 3.00 -36.13
N GLU A 448 43.23 3.96 -35.21
CA GLU A 448 44.40 4.64 -34.63
C GLU A 448 45.00 3.91 -33.41
N THR A 449 44.55 2.70 -33.10
CA THR A 449 44.95 1.93 -31.90
C THR A 449 45.54 0.58 -32.30
N ALA A 450 46.55 0.12 -31.55
CA ALA A 450 47.21 -1.16 -31.79
C ALA A 450 46.24 -2.34 -31.71
N GLU A 451 46.54 -3.42 -32.44
CA GLU A 451 45.69 -4.62 -32.49
C GLU A 451 45.44 -5.26 -31.11
N SER A 452 46.41 -5.16 -30.19
CA SER A 452 46.28 -5.60 -28.80
C SER A 452 45.34 -4.73 -27.96
N GLY A 453 45.14 -3.46 -28.34
CA GLY A 453 44.28 -2.49 -27.66
C GLY A 453 42.85 -2.43 -28.18
N ARG A 454 42.65 -2.68 -29.49
CA ARG A 454 41.32 -2.68 -30.13
C ARG A 454 40.24 -3.48 -29.37
N PRO A 455 40.52 -4.68 -28.80
CA PRO A 455 39.52 -5.44 -28.06
C PRO A 455 39.05 -4.78 -26.75
N ALA A 456 39.76 -3.79 -26.20
CA ALA A 456 39.30 -3.03 -25.04
C ALA A 456 38.27 -1.97 -25.46
N VAL A 457 38.64 -1.11 -26.42
CA VAL A 457 37.76 -0.09 -27.00
C VAL A 457 36.48 -0.72 -27.60
N GLN A 458 36.60 -1.85 -28.30
CA GLN A 458 35.43 -2.57 -28.81
C GLN A 458 34.50 -3.05 -27.68
N ARG A 459 35.04 -3.56 -26.56
CA ARG A 459 34.22 -3.99 -25.42
C ARG A 459 33.50 -2.83 -24.75
N GLU A 460 34.12 -1.65 -24.68
CA GLU A 460 33.51 -0.41 -24.20
C GLU A 460 32.38 0.05 -25.13
N MET A 461 32.61 0.08 -26.44
CA MET A 461 31.59 0.39 -27.45
C MET A 461 30.40 -0.59 -27.41
N ASP A 462 30.68 -1.91 -27.40
CA ASP A 462 29.66 -2.95 -27.31
C ASP A 462 28.89 -2.91 -25.97
N TRP A 463 29.50 -2.37 -24.90
CA TRP A 463 28.83 -2.18 -23.62
C TRP A 463 27.89 -0.98 -23.65
N LEU A 464 28.31 0.15 -24.23
CA LEU A 464 27.44 1.32 -24.42
C LEU A 464 26.21 0.99 -25.28
N ASP A 465 26.40 0.36 -26.43
CA ASP A 465 25.32 0.07 -27.38
C ASP A 465 24.28 -0.89 -26.76
N ARG A 466 24.74 -2.01 -26.19
CA ARG A 466 23.86 -2.95 -25.46
C ARG A 466 23.20 -2.31 -24.24
N GLY A 467 23.91 -1.42 -23.54
CA GLY A 467 23.36 -0.66 -22.42
C GLY A 467 22.18 0.22 -22.82
N VAL A 468 22.31 0.99 -23.91
CA VAL A 468 21.24 1.86 -24.41
C VAL A 468 20.08 1.04 -24.95
N GLN A 469 20.35 -0.04 -25.68
CA GLN A 469 19.30 -0.95 -26.16
C GLN A 469 18.50 -1.54 -25.00
N ALA A 470 19.16 -2.04 -23.95
CA ALA A 470 18.48 -2.58 -22.76
C ALA A 470 17.66 -1.53 -22.00
N VAL A 471 18.16 -0.28 -21.90
CA VAL A 471 17.39 0.84 -21.32
C VAL A 471 16.17 1.18 -22.19
N ARG A 472 16.32 1.22 -23.52
CA ARG A 472 15.21 1.46 -24.46
C ARG A 472 14.13 0.39 -24.34
N GLU A 473 14.51 -0.89 -24.33
CA GLU A 473 13.60 -2.03 -24.20
C GLU A 473 12.84 -1.99 -22.85
N ARG A 474 13.54 -1.77 -21.74
CA ARG A 474 12.92 -1.64 -20.41
C ARG A 474 11.98 -0.43 -20.31
N CYS A 475 12.35 0.71 -20.89
CA CYS A 475 11.47 1.88 -20.97
C CYS A 475 10.17 1.56 -21.76
N GLN A 476 10.28 0.91 -22.92
CA GLN A 476 9.13 0.55 -23.75
C GLN A 476 8.21 -0.47 -23.04
N ASP A 477 8.79 -1.51 -22.44
CA ASP A 477 8.06 -2.53 -21.69
C ASP A 477 7.38 -1.95 -20.43
N LEU A 478 8.08 -1.11 -19.66
CA LEU A 478 7.47 -0.41 -18.52
C LEU A 478 6.32 0.52 -18.95
N GLN A 479 6.49 1.25 -20.06
CA GLN A 479 5.44 2.12 -20.60
C GLN A 479 4.23 1.30 -21.09
N ALA A 480 4.46 0.11 -21.68
CA ALA A 480 3.40 -0.82 -22.07
C ALA A 480 2.67 -1.40 -20.84
N ARG A 481 3.41 -1.88 -19.83
CA ARG A 481 2.85 -2.39 -18.56
C ARG A 481 2.00 -1.33 -17.83
N LEU A 482 2.46 -0.08 -17.77
CA LEU A 482 1.70 1.01 -17.15
C LEU A 482 0.44 1.39 -17.95
N ARG A 483 0.51 1.41 -19.28
CA ARG A 483 -0.67 1.60 -20.14
C ARG A 483 -1.70 0.48 -19.95
N GLN A 484 -1.25 -0.78 -19.87
CA GLN A 484 -2.14 -1.92 -19.63
C GLN A 484 -2.82 -1.81 -18.27
N ARG A 485 -2.07 -1.57 -17.17
CA ARG A 485 -2.66 -1.39 -15.83
C ARG A 485 -3.65 -0.22 -15.76
N LEU A 486 -3.40 0.87 -16.49
CA LEU A 486 -4.36 1.98 -16.60
C LEU A 486 -5.62 1.58 -17.38
N ALA A 487 -5.51 0.72 -18.39
CA ALA A 487 -6.66 0.17 -19.11
C ALA A 487 -7.46 -0.79 -18.22
N ASP A 488 -6.82 -1.79 -17.62
CA ASP A 488 -7.42 -2.76 -16.69
C ASP A 488 -8.13 -2.04 -15.53
N SER A 489 -7.52 -0.97 -15.00
CA SER A 489 -8.11 -0.13 -13.95
C SER A 489 -9.39 0.56 -14.40
N ARG A 490 -9.43 1.12 -15.63
CA ARG A 490 -10.62 1.77 -16.19
C ARG A 490 -11.74 0.78 -16.51
N GLU A 491 -11.39 -0.38 -17.07
CA GLU A 491 -12.33 -1.47 -17.34
C GLU A 491 -12.96 -1.97 -16.03
N PHE A 492 -12.14 -2.21 -15.01
CA PHE A 492 -12.63 -2.61 -13.69
C PHE A 492 -13.59 -1.59 -13.06
N GLU A 493 -13.26 -0.30 -13.02
CA GLU A 493 -14.16 0.70 -12.40
C GLU A 493 -15.48 0.83 -13.19
N SER A 494 -15.42 0.79 -14.51
CA SER A 494 -16.60 0.84 -15.39
C SER A 494 -17.54 -0.34 -15.14
N GLU A 495 -16.99 -1.56 -15.10
CA GLU A 495 -17.79 -2.78 -14.88
C GLU A 495 -18.24 -2.92 -13.42
N TYR A 496 -17.43 -2.46 -12.47
CA TYR A 496 -17.79 -2.39 -11.04
C TYR A 496 -19.02 -1.50 -10.83
N GLU A 497 -19.04 -0.28 -11.38
CA GLU A 497 -20.18 0.63 -11.25
C GLU A 497 -21.42 0.10 -11.98
N ARG A 498 -21.25 -0.50 -13.17
CA ARG A 498 -22.36 -1.15 -13.91
C ARG A 498 -23.04 -2.22 -13.06
N LEU A 499 -22.25 -3.13 -12.49
CA LEU A 499 -22.76 -4.24 -11.68
C LEU A 499 -23.22 -3.79 -10.28
N TYR A 500 -22.57 -2.80 -9.67
CA TYR A 500 -23.03 -2.21 -8.42
C TYR A 500 -24.41 -1.56 -8.56
N LYS A 501 -24.63 -0.81 -9.66
CA LYS A 501 -25.92 -0.21 -9.98
C LYS A 501 -27.00 -1.27 -10.22
N LEU A 502 -26.73 -2.27 -11.09
CA LEU A 502 -27.65 -3.39 -11.34
C LEU A 502 -28.04 -4.08 -10.04
N LEU A 503 -27.07 -4.38 -9.19
CA LEU A 503 -27.32 -5.07 -7.93
C LEU A 503 -28.14 -4.21 -6.95
N ARG A 504 -27.92 -2.89 -6.90
CA ARG A 504 -28.70 -1.96 -6.08
C ARG A 504 -30.16 -1.86 -6.55
N GLU A 505 -30.38 -1.85 -7.87
CA GLU A 505 -31.71 -1.84 -8.48
C GLU A 505 -32.43 -3.18 -8.19
N ALA A 506 -31.71 -4.31 -8.29
CA ALA A 506 -32.23 -5.62 -7.89
C ALA A 506 -32.51 -5.72 -6.38
N GLU A 507 -31.65 -5.22 -5.49
CA GLU A 507 -31.95 -5.21 -4.04
C GLU A 507 -33.25 -4.44 -3.73
N ALA A 508 -33.57 -3.39 -4.50
CA ALA A 508 -34.82 -2.64 -4.37
C ALA A 508 -36.04 -3.38 -4.94
N GLU A 509 -35.92 -4.01 -6.12
CA GLU A 509 -36.97 -4.87 -6.72
C GLU A 509 -37.28 -6.09 -5.81
N ALA A 510 -36.25 -6.66 -5.19
CA ALA A 510 -36.40 -7.75 -4.23
C ALA A 510 -37.13 -7.29 -2.97
N ALA A 511 -36.82 -6.10 -2.44
CA ALA A 511 -37.50 -5.56 -1.27
C ALA A 511 -38.99 -5.28 -1.52
N SER A 512 -39.37 -4.81 -2.71
CA SER A 512 -40.79 -4.62 -3.05
C SER A 512 -41.54 -5.94 -3.22
N LEU A 513 -40.96 -6.93 -3.92
CA LEU A 513 -41.58 -8.24 -4.12
C LEU A 513 -41.68 -9.06 -2.82
N THR A 514 -40.66 -9.02 -1.95
CA THR A 514 -40.67 -9.78 -0.69
C THR A 514 -41.53 -9.17 0.41
N SER A 515 -41.83 -7.86 0.33
CA SER A 515 -42.78 -7.18 1.22
C SER A 515 -44.24 -7.24 0.75
N ALA A 516 -44.49 -7.69 -0.48
CA ALA A 516 -45.84 -7.88 -1.01
C ALA A 516 -46.60 -9.02 -0.29
N ILE A 517 -47.88 -8.78 0.02
CA ILE A 517 -48.76 -9.74 0.69
C ILE A 517 -50.02 -9.90 -0.17
N ALA A 518 -50.24 -11.12 -0.68
CA ALA A 518 -51.41 -11.46 -1.48
C ALA A 518 -52.65 -11.78 -0.62
N ALA A 519 -53.83 -11.68 -1.24
CA ALA A 519 -55.12 -11.94 -0.60
C ALA A 519 -55.48 -13.43 -0.54
N ASP A 520 -55.02 -14.23 -1.52
CA ASP A 520 -55.50 -15.58 -1.79
C ASP A 520 -54.34 -16.56 -2.08
N ALA A 521 -54.64 -17.84 -2.29
CA ALA A 521 -53.64 -18.84 -2.67
C ALA A 521 -52.97 -18.54 -4.03
N ALA A 522 -53.74 -18.05 -5.01
CA ALA A 522 -53.25 -17.80 -6.37
C ALA A 522 -52.27 -16.63 -6.42
N GLY A 523 -52.58 -15.50 -5.78
CA GLY A 523 -51.66 -14.36 -5.66
C GLY A 523 -50.38 -14.71 -4.89
N LYS A 524 -50.45 -15.58 -3.87
CA LYS A 524 -49.25 -16.06 -3.15
C LYS A 524 -48.34 -16.89 -4.06
N ARG A 525 -48.90 -17.73 -4.95
CA ARG A 525 -48.12 -18.43 -5.99
C ARG A 525 -47.52 -17.46 -7.01
N GLN A 526 -48.31 -16.52 -7.52
CA GLN A 526 -47.86 -15.54 -8.51
C GLN A 526 -46.68 -14.70 -7.96
N LEU A 527 -46.72 -14.29 -6.70
CA LEU A 527 -45.59 -13.64 -6.03
C LEU A 527 -44.37 -14.57 -5.93
N ALA A 528 -44.55 -15.85 -5.61
CA ALA A 528 -43.45 -16.81 -5.59
C ALA A 528 -42.80 -17.02 -6.96
N GLU A 529 -43.60 -17.08 -8.04
CA GLU A 529 -43.11 -17.16 -9.42
C GLU A 529 -42.35 -15.91 -9.84
N GLN A 530 -42.84 -14.71 -9.49
CA GLN A 530 -42.14 -13.44 -9.72
C GLN A 530 -40.79 -13.38 -8.98
N ILE A 531 -40.77 -13.77 -7.70
CA ILE A 531 -39.54 -13.85 -6.89
C ILE A 531 -38.56 -14.89 -7.47
N SER A 532 -39.02 -16.05 -7.94
CA SER A 532 -38.17 -17.06 -8.57
C SER A 532 -37.61 -16.58 -9.91
N SER A 533 -38.46 -16.01 -10.78
CA SER A 533 -38.05 -15.44 -12.06
C SER A 533 -36.96 -14.38 -11.89
N MET A 534 -37.05 -13.57 -10.84
CA MET A 534 -36.02 -12.61 -10.47
C MET A 534 -34.72 -13.27 -9.98
N ALA A 535 -34.80 -14.32 -9.16
CA ALA A 535 -33.62 -15.08 -8.72
C ALA A 535 -32.89 -15.79 -9.87
N ASP A 536 -33.63 -16.17 -10.91
CA ASP A 536 -33.09 -16.81 -12.12
C ASP A 536 -32.52 -15.77 -13.11
N ARG A 537 -33.16 -14.60 -13.26
CA ARG A 537 -32.55 -13.41 -13.92
C ARG A 537 -31.17 -13.10 -13.33
N LEU A 538 -31.08 -12.99 -12.00
CA LEU A 538 -29.82 -12.74 -11.27
C LEU A 538 -28.81 -13.89 -11.36
N SER A 539 -29.25 -15.10 -11.72
CA SER A 539 -28.34 -16.21 -12.02
C SER A 539 -27.75 -16.10 -13.44
N GLY A 540 -28.47 -15.46 -14.38
CA GLY A 540 -27.94 -15.13 -15.70
C GLY A 540 -26.83 -14.08 -15.69
N ASP A 541 -26.80 -13.20 -14.67
CA ASP A 541 -25.75 -12.18 -14.50
C ASP A 541 -24.46 -12.72 -13.86
N GLU A 542 -24.48 -13.91 -13.26
CA GLU A 542 -23.33 -14.55 -12.59
C GLU A 542 -22.01 -14.55 -13.40
N PRO A 543 -21.97 -14.85 -14.72
CA PRO A 543 -20.76 -14.69 -15.54
C PRO A 543 -20.17 -13.28 -15.55
N ALA A 544 -20.98 -12.21 -15.50
CA ALA A 544 -20.46 -10.84 -15.48
C ALA A 544 -19.73 -10.53 -14.16
N PHE A 545 -20.25 -11.04 -13.03
CA PHE A 545 -19.57 -10.96 -11.73
C PHE A 545 -18.30 -11.81 -11.69
N SER A 546 -18.24 -12.93 -12.42
CA SER A 546 -17.00 -13.70 -12.62
C SER A 546 -15.97 -12.91 -13.43
N SER A 547 -16.36 -12.29 -14.55
CA SER A 547 -15.48 -11.43 -15.35
C SER A 547 -14.98 -10.21 -14.57
N LEU A 548 -15.82 -9.59 -13.74
CA LEU A 548 -15.39 -8.51 -12.84
C LEU A 548 -14.29 -8.98 -11.87
N ARG A 549 -14.40 -10.21 -11.35
CA ARG A 549 -13.38 -10.79 -10.46
C ARG A 549 -12.07 -11.07 -11.20
N GLU A 550 -12.12 -11.58 -12.42
CA GLU A 550 -10.92 -11.76 -13.24
C GLU A 550 -10.21 -10.44 -13.56
N LEU A 551 -10.97 -9.37 -13.85
CA LEU A 551 -10.42 -8.02 -14.03
C LEU A 551 -9.81 -7.48 -12.73
N ALA A 552 -10.45 -7.76 -11.59
CA ALA A 552 -10.00 -7.35 -10.28
C ALA A 552 -8.65 -8.00 -9.91
N ASP A 553 -8.56 -9.32 -10.09
CA ASP A 553 -7.37 -10.13 -9.77
C ASP A 553 -6.16 -9.79 -10.65
N ARG A 554 -6.37 -9.22 -11.85
CA ARG A 554 -5.30 -8.66 -12.70
C ARG A 554 -4.79 -7.29 -12.24
N ARG A 555 -5.61 -6.54 -11.50
CA ARG A 555 -5.36 -5.14 -11.15
C ARG A 555 -4.62 -4.98 -9.82
N ASP A 556 -5.28 -5.29 -8.71
CA ASP A 556 -4.77 -5.15 -7.34
C ASP A 556 -5.68 -5.87 -6.31
N ASN A 557 -5.12 -6.19 -5.13
CA ASN A 557 -5.85 -6.87 -4.05
C ASN A 557 -7.10 -6.10 -3.56
N ARG A 558 -7.12 -4.76 -3.67
CA ARG A 558 -8.22 -3.92 -3.20
C ARG A 558 -9.41 -3.98 -4.17
N ALA A 559 -9.15 -4.06 -5.47
CA ALA A 559 -10.12 -4.38 -6.49
C ALA A 559 -10.70 -5.78 -6.26
N SER A 560 -9.87 -6.80 -6.00
CA SER A 560 -10.34 -8.17 -5.70
C SER A 560 -11.26 -8.21 -4.48
N GLN A 561 -10.94 -7.48 -3.41
CA GLN A 561 -11.81 -7.33 -2.25
C GLN A 561 -13.14 -6.65 -2.60
N ARG A 562 -13.12 -5.58 -3.40
CA ARG A 562 -14.32 -4.88 -3.89
C ARG A 562 -15.21 -5.79 -4.73
N ALA A 563 -14.64 -6.55 -5.67
CA ALA A 563 -15.36 -7.52 -6.50
C ALA A 563 -15.97 -8.64 -5.64
N ALA A 564 -15.18 -9.23 -4.74
CA ALA A 564 -15.65 -10.27 -3.83
C ALA A 564 -16.82 -9.80 -2.94
N ALA A 565 -16.79 -8.55 -2.48
CA ALA A 565 -17.89 -7.96 -1.72
C ALA A 565 -19.18 -7.81 -2.54
N LEU A 566 -19.09 -7.46 -3.83
CA LEU A 566 -20.23 -7.44 -4.76
C LEU A 566 -20.78 -8.86 -5.00
N CYS A 567 -19.92 -9.83 -5.33
CA CYS A 567 -20.34 -11.23 -5.53
C CYS A 567 -21.01 -11.80 -4.27
N ALA A 568 -20.49 -11.48 -3.07
CA ALA A 568 -21.09 -11.89 -1.81
C ALA A 568 -22.45 -11.22 -1.54
N ARG A 569 -22.75 -10.04 -2.10
CA ARG A 569 -24.10 -9.46 -2.06
C ARG A 569 -25.04 -10.15 -3.04
N LEU A 570 -24.60 -10.44 -4.28
CA LEU A 570 -25.38 -11.21 -5.26
C LEU A 570 -25.81 -12.58 -4.72
N ILE A 571 -24.87 -13.33 -4.14
CA ILE A 571 -25.15 -14.64 -3.56
C ILE A 571 -26.21 -14.53 -2.46
N ARG A 572 -26.05 -13.57 -1.52
CA ARG A 572 -27.01 -13.35 -0.42
C ARG A 572 -28.40 -12.92 -0.92
N LEU A 573 -28.46 -12.05 -1.92
CA LEU A 573 -29.73 -11.63 -2.54
C LEU A 573 -30.43 -12.83 -3.18
N ARG A 574 -29.69 -13.63 -3.97
CA ARG A 574 -30.22 -14.82 -4.65
C ARG A 574 -30.68 -15.91 -3.68
N THR A 575 -29.95 -16.18 -2.59
CA THR A 575 -30.38 -17.15 -1.57
C THR A 575 -31.63 -16.65 -0.84
N GLY A 576 -31.65 -15.37 -0.42
CA GLY A 576 -32.81 -14.77 0.24
C GLY A 576 -34.07 -14.74 -0.63
N LEU A 577 -33.93 -14.46 -1.94
CA LEU A 577 -35.04 -14.55 -2.89
C LEU A 577 -35.57 -15.99 -3.00
N ARG A 578 -34.70 -17.00 -3.15
CA ARG A 578 -35.12 -18.41 -3.23
C ARG A 578 -35.81 -18.90 -1.95
N GLU A 579 -35.29 -18.52 -0.79
CA GLU A 579 -35.92 -18.79 0.51
C GLU A 579 -37.28 -18.10 0.65
N SER A 580 -37.41 -16.86 0.16
CA SER A 580 -38.67 -16.11 0.17
C SER A 580 -39.71 -16.71 -0.79
N ALA A 581 -39.32 -17.12 -2.01
CA ALA A 581 -40.20 -17.84 -2.92
C ALA A 581 -40.72 -19.15 -2.30
N ALA A 582 -39.83 -19.93 -1.68
CA ALA A 582 -40.20 -21.15 -0.95
C ALA A 582 -41.09 -20.88 0.27
N ALA A 583 -40.94 -19.72 0.93
CA ALA A 583 -41.85 -19.28 2.00
C ALA A 583 -43.23 -18.90 1.45
N GLN A 584 -43.33 -18.19 0.33
CA GLN A 584 -44.61 -17.85 -0.31
C GLN A 584 -45.33 -19.08 -0.86
N LEU A 585 -44.62 -20.07 -1.43
CA LEU A 585 -45.22 -21.35 -1.81
C LEU A 585 -45.80 -22.13 -0.62
N ARG A 586 -45.11 -22.16 0.53
CA ARG A 586 -45.65 -22.77 1.75
C ARG A 586 -46.92 -22.06 2.23
N ARG A 587 -46.90 -20.72 2.27
CA ARG A 587 -48.06 -19.87 2.63
C ARG A 587 -49.23 -19.99 1.64
N ALA A 588 -48.96 -20.33 0.38
CA ALA A 588 -49.98 -20.64 -0.62
C ALA A 588 -50.65 -21.98 -0.29
N GLY A 589 -49.87 -23.04 -0.06
CA GLY A 589 -50.41 -24.36 0.32
C GLY A 589 -51.16 -24.35 1.66
N GLU A 590 -50.75 -23.53 2.62
CA GLU A 590 -51.52 -23.28 3.86
C GLU A 590 -52.87 -22.60 3.59
N HIS A 591 -52.94 -21.70 2.61
CA HIS A 591 -54.19 -21.07 2.16
C HIS A 591 -55.10 -22.09 1.46
N GLU A 592 -54.56 -22.90 0.55
CA GLU A 592 -55.33 -23.95 -0.12
C GLU A 592 -55.89 -24.99 0.85
N ALA A 593 -55.14 -25.35 1.89
CA ALA A 593 -55.62 -26.26 2.93
C ALA A 593 -56.79 -25.63 3.73
N PHE A 594 -56.80 -24.31 3.89
CA PHE A 594 -57.94 -23.57 4.44
C PHE A 594 -59.13 -23.58 3.47
N ASP A 595 -58.93 -23.23 2.19
CA ASP A 595 -59.98 -23.20 1.16
C ASP A 595 -60.64 -24.58 0.98
N GLU A 596 -59.83 -25.65 1.05
CA GLU A 596 -60.27 -27.04 1.03
C GLU A 596 -61.11 -27.38 2.26
N SER A 597 -60.65 -27.03 3.46
CA SER A 597 -61.37 -27.26 4.71
C SER A 597 -62.69 -26.50 4.76
N ALA A 598 -62.74 -25.26 4.26
CA ALA A 598 -63.95 -24.45 4.19
C ALA A 598 -65.00 -25.09 3.26
N ARG A 599 -64.56 -25.64 2.12
CA ARG A 599 -65.43 -26.30 1.16
C ARG A 599 -66.01 -27.61 1.69
N GLN A 600 -65.18 -28.41 2.37
CA GLN A 600 -65.62 -29.66 3.02
C GLN A 600 -66.63 -29.38 4.14
N LEU A 601 -66.37 -28.37 4.98
CA LEU A 601 -67.33 -27.93 6.00
C LEU A 601 -68.67 -27.48 5.39
N GLY A 602 -68.63 -26.72 4.29
CA GLY A 602 -69.83 -26.31 3.55
C GLY A 602 -70.65 -27.51 3.05
N GLN A 603 -69.99 -28.51 2.46
CA GLN A 603 -70.66 -29.73 2.00
C GLN A 603 -71.32 -30.51 3.14
N SER A 604 -70.63 -30.70 4.27
CA SER A 604 -71.22 -31.38 5.44
C SER A 604 -72.39 -30.62 6.06
N LEU A 605 -72.40 -29.28 5.97
CA LEU A 605 -73.51 -28.44 6.41
C LEU A 605 -74.73 -28.53 5.46
N ASP A 606 -74.50 -28.53 4.15
CA ASP A 606 -75.55 -28.72 3.15
C ASP A 606 -76.21 -30.12 3.27
N GLU A 607 -75.41 -31.16 3.50
CA GLU A 607 -75.89 -32.53 3.74
C GLU A 607 -76.71 -32.64 5.04
N ALA A 608 -76.21 -32.12 6.16
CA ALA A 608 -76.93 -32.12 7.43
C ALA A 608 -78.24 -31.29 7.36
N GLY A 609 -78.23 -30.18 6.62
CA GLY A 609 -79.40 -29.34 6.38
C GLY A 609 -80.45 -30.01 5.48
N ALA A 610 -80.02 -30.79 4.48
CA ALA A 610 -80.93 -31.57 3.64
C ALA A 610 -81.65 -32.66 4.45
N ASP A 611 -80.92 -33.41 5.28
CA ASP A 611 -81.47 -34.49 6.11
C ASP A 611 -82.45 -33.94 7.18
N LEU A 612 -82.11 -32.84 7.85
CA LEU A 612 -83.00 -32.21 8.83
C LEU A 612 -84.33 -31.77 8.18
N ASN A 613 -84.27 -31.17 6.99
CA ASN A 613 -85.46 -30.77 6.24
C ASN A 613 -86.28 -31.97 5.72
N ALA A 614 -85.65 -33.12 5.48
CA ALA A 614 -86.36 -34.34 5.09
C ALA A 614 -87.18 -34.92 6.26
N ILE A 615 -86.65 -34.89 7.48
CA ILE A 615 -87.35 -35.33 8.70
C ILE A 615 -88.51 -34.39 9.01
N LEU A 616 -88.27 -33.07 9.01
CA LEU A 616 -89.28 -32.03 9.32
C LEU A 616 -90.50 -32.00 8.39
N ARG A 617 -90.44 -32.64 7.22
CA ARG A 617 -91.56 -32.74 6.26
C ARG A 617 -92.52 -33.90 6.51
N ARG A 618 -92.19 -34.84 7.41
CA ARG A 618 -93.08 -35.94 7.81
C ARG A 618 -94.12 -35.40 8.80
N SER A 619 -95.40 -35.75 8.63
CA SER A 619 -96.51 -35.24 9.45
C SER A 619 -96.48 -35.74 10.89
N GLN A 620 -97.12 -35.02 11.81
CA GLN A 620 -97.17 -35.36 13.25
C GLN A 620 -97.53 -36.84 13.51
N PRO A 621 -96.83 -37.54 14.42
CA PRO A 621 -97.05 -38.95 14.69
C PRO A 621 -98.42 -39.20 15.34
N ALA A 622 -99.16 -40.20 14.84
CA ALA A 622 -100.47 -40.56 15.36
C ALA A 622 -100.37 -41.60 16.49
N THR A 623 -99.25 -42.31 16.57
CA THR A 623 -98.96 -43.34 17.57
C THR A 623 -97.70 -43.02 18.37
N THR A 624 -97.52 -43.70 19.51
CA THR A 624 -96.33 -43.52 20.37
C THR A 624 -95.05 -44.10 19.76
N GLU A 625 -95.15 -45.11 18.88
CA GLU A 625 -93.98 -45.76 18.27
C GLU A 625 -93.38 -44.90 17.14
N GLU A 626 -94.21 -44.30 16.27
CA GLU A 626 -93.78 -43.39 15.19
C GLU A 626 -93.04 -42.14 15.73
N ALA A 627 -93.40 -41.70 16.93
CA ALA A 627 -92.79 -40.55 17.59
C ALA A 627 -91.40 -40.86 18.17
N GLU A 628 -91.16 -42.10 18.63
CA GLU A 628 -89.86 -42.55 19.13
C GLU A 628 -88.87 -42.83 17.99
N GLU A 629 -89.35 -43.38 16.85
CA GLU A 629 -88.52 -43.62 15.66
C GLU A 629 -88.01 -42.31 15.02
N THR A 630 -88.88 -41.29 14.90
CA THR A 630 -88.49 -39.97 14.38
C THR A 630 -87.54 -39.20 15.30
N LEU A 631 -87.62 -39.41 16.62
CA LEU A 631 -86.62 -38.88 17.57
C LEU A 631 -85.24 -39.55 17.41
N ALA A 632 -85.20 -40.84 17.06
CA ALA A 632 -83.95 -41.54 16.77
C ALA A 632 -83.27 -41.05 15.47
N GLU A 633 -84.05 -40.76 14.42
CA GLU A 633 -83.54 -40.11 13.19
C GLU A 633 -82.95 -38.71 13.48
N LEU A 634 -83.63 -37.91 14.30
CA LEU A 634 -83.15 -36.58 14.71
C LEU A 634 -81.85 -36.65 15.54
N ALA A 635 -81.68 -37.68 16.39
CA ALA A 635 -80.43 -37.90 17.10
C ALA A 635 -79.26 -38.15 16.13
N GLY A 636 -79.47 -38.94 15.07
CA GLY A 636 -78.45 -39.19 14.03
C GLY A 636 -78.09 -37.97 13.16
N VAL A 637 -78.96 -36.96 13.07
CA VAL A 637 -78.61 -35.65 12.48
C VAL A 637 -77.83 -34.80 13.49
N ARG A 638 -78.23 -34.80 14.77
CA ARG A 638 -77.55 -34.05 15.84
C ARG A 638 -76.11 -34.52 16.06
N ASP A 639 -75.86 -35.83 16.03
CA ASP A 639 -74.52 -36.38 16.25
C ASP A 639 -73.55 -35.96 15.11
N ARG A 640 -74.03 -35.95 13.85
CA ARG A 640 -73.26 -35.43 12.70
C ARG A 640 -73.02 -33.93 12.78
N LEU A 641 -73.98 -33.15 13.31
CA LEU A 641 -73.75 -31.73 13.62
C LEU A 641 -72.67 -31.55 14.71
N GLY A 642 -72.50 -32.50 15.64
CA GLY A 642 -71.38 -32.52 16.59
C GLY A 642 -70.01 -32.66 15.90
N ASP A 643 -69.90 -33.55 14.89
CA ASP A 643 -68.67 -33.67 14.09
C ASP A 643 -68.38 -32.39 13.27
N VAL A 644 -69.42 -31.72 12.78
CA VAL A 644 -69.34 -30.43 12.07
C VAL A 644 -68.88 -29.29 12.99
N GLU A 645 -69.22 -29.30 14.28
CA GLU A 645 -68.71 -28.32 15.26
C GLU A 645 -67.18 -28.40 15.38
N LEU A 646 -66.63 -29.62 15.46
CA LEU A 646 -65.18 -29.85 15.48
C LEU A 646 -64.48 -29.40 14.18
N GLN A 647 -65.18 -29.46 13.04
CA GLN A 647 -64.69 -28.91 11.78
C GLN A 647 -64.68 -27.37 11.77
N CYS A 648 -65.71 -26.72 12.33
CA CYS A 648 -65.77 -25.24 12.49
C CYS A 648 -64.59 -24.69 13.31
N ASP A 649 -64.22 -25.36 14.42
CA ASP A 649 -63.10 -24.93 15.25
C ASP A 649 -61.74 -25.18 14.57
N ARG A 650 -61.58 -26.30 13.84
CA ARG A 650 -60.39 -26.55 13.00
C ARG A 650 -60.23 -25.50 11.90
N LEU A 651 -61.34 -25.07 11.29
CA LEU A 651 -61.34 -24.03 10.26
C LEU A 651 -60.97 -22.66 10.84
N SER A 652 -61.51 -22.32 12.02
CA SER A 652 -61.14 -21.09 12.75
C SER A 652 -59.62 -21.05 13.03
N ALA A 653 -59.06 -22.16 13.54
CA ALA A 653 -57.62 -22.29 13.75
C ALA A 653 -56.80 -22.36 12.43
N ALA A 654 -57.42 -22.64 11.28
CA ALA A 654 -56.78 -22.51 9.98
C ALA A 654 -56.70 -21.04 9.54
N VAL A 655 -57.73 -20.22 9.78
CA VAL A 655 -57.68 -18.77 9.53
C VAL A 655 -56.54 -18.11 10.31
N ASP A 656 -56.41 -18.40 11.61
CA ASP A 656 -55.36 -17.81 12.45
C ASP A 656 -53.94 -18.14 11.95
N ARG A 657 -53.75 -19.29 11.31
CA ARG A 657 -52.47 -19.69 10.69
C ARG A 657 -52.19 -18.93 9.39
N ILE A 658 -53.18 -18.73 8.53
CA ILE A 658 -52.99 -18.01 7.26
C ILE A 658 -53.01 -16.48 7.42
N ALA A 659 -53.67 -15.97 8.47
CA ALA A 659 -53.86 -14.54 8.72
C ALA A 659 -52.57 -13.68 8.69
N PRO A 660 -51.48 -14.00 9.43
CA PRO A 660 -50.28 -13.16 9.44
C PRO A 660 -49.55 -13.07 8.10
N ALA A 661 -49.87 -13.95 7.14
CA ALA A 661 -49.29 -14.00 5.81
C ALA A 661 -50.30 -13.68 4.67
N THR A 662 -51.42 -13.04 5.01
CA THR A 662 -52.52 -12.74 4.07
C THR A 662 -52.92 -11.26 4.16
N SER A 663 -53.29 -10.66 3.03
CA SER A 663 -53.69 -9.24 2.98
C SER A 663 -54.87 -8.94 3.92
N ALA A 664 -55.11 -7.66 4.24
CA ALA A 664 -56.26 -7.29 5.09
C ALA A 664 -57.61 -7.71 4.45
N GLU A 665 -57.70 -7.62 3.13
CA GLU A 665 -58.86 -8.04 2.33
C GLU A 665 -59.04 -9.57 2.35
N GLY A 666 -57.97 -10.33 2.10
CA GLY A 666 -58.02 -11.80 2.16
C GLY A 666 -58.31 -12.34 3.56
N ARG A 667 -57.81 -11.68 4.60
CA ARG A 667 -58.17 -11.98 6.00
C ARG A 667 -59.65 -11.72 6.29
N ALA A 668 -60.18 -10.59 5.82
CA ALA A 668 -61.59 -10.28 5.99
C ALA A 668 -62.46 -11.35 5.32
N ALA A 669 -62.16 -11.72 4.06
CA ALA A 669 -62.86 -12.77 3.33
C ALA A 669 -62.78 -14.14 4.05
N ALA A 670 -61.60 -14.54 4.54
CA ALA A 670 -61.43 -15.81 5.26
C ALA A 670 -62.22 -15.86 6.59
N HIS A 671 -62.23 -14.76 7.36
CA HIS A 671 -63.05 -14.66 8.57
C HIS A 671 -64.56 -14.59 8.25
N GLU A 672 -64.96 -13.89 7.19
CA GLU A 672 -66.36 -13.81 6.75
C GLU A 672 -66.90 -15.17 6.31
N LEU A 673 -66.13 -15.94 5.52
CA LEU A 673 -66.47 -17.31 5.15
C LEU A 673 -66.65 -18.21 6.39
N CYS A 674 -65.74 -18.13 7.37
CA CYS A 674 -65.88 -18.88 8.63
C CYS A 674 -67.08 -18.45 9.45
N SER A 675 -67.36 -17.15 9.53
CA SER A 675 -68.52 -16.62 10.24
C SER A 675 -69.82 -17.10 9.61
N ASN A 676 -69.92 -17.08 8.28
CA ASN A 676 -71.08 -17.52 7.54
C ASN A 676 -71.33 -19.03 7.72
N LEU A 677 -70.30 -19.87 7.62
CA LEU A 677 -70.40 -21.32 7.85
C LEU A 677 -70.73 -21.66 9.32
N ARG A 678 -70.20 -20.89 10.30
CA ARG A 678 -70.56 -21.06 11.71
C ARG A 678 -71.99 -20.61 12.02
N GLN A 679 -72.49 -19.61 11.29
CA GLN A 679 -73.87 -19.15 11.41
C GLN A 679 -74.85 -20.19 10.84
N THR A 680 -74.59 -20.76 9.67
CA THR A 680 -75.45 -21.83 9.11
C THR A 680 -75.43 -23.08 9.99
N TYR A 681 -74.26 -23.45 10.54
CA TYR A 681 -74.17 -24.47 11.60
C TYR A 681 -75.13 -24.18 12.77
N SER A 682 -75.05 -22.99 13.37
CA SER A 682 -75.88 -22.66 14.54
C SER A 682 -77.39 -22.69 14.24
N GLN A 683 -77.79 -22.28 13.03
CA GLN A 683 -79.19 -22.29 12.60
C GLN A 683 -79.72 -23.71 12.43
N LEU A 684 -78.93 -24.62 11.84
CA LEU A 684 -79.31 -26.03 11.67
C LEU A 684 -79.34 -26.77 13.01
N ALA A 685 -78.38 -26.51 13.90
CA ALA A 685 -78.35 -27.09 15.25
C ALA A 685 -79.57 -26.64 16.10
N GLU A 686 -79.94 -25.36 16.03
CA GLU A 686 -81.11 -24.84 16.72
C GLU A 686 -82.42 -25.44 16.17
N GLN A 687 -82.57 -25.53 14.85
CA GLN A 687 -83.73 -26.16 14.20
C GLN A 687 -83.89 -27.64 14.60
N ALA A 688 -82.78 -28.39 14.65
CA ALA A 688 -82.80 -29.79 15.09
C ALA A 688 -83.21 -29.94 16.57
N ALA A 689 -82.74 -29.05 17.44
CA ALA A 689 -83.12 -29.05 18.86
C ALA A 689 -84.61 -28.71 19.07
N GLN A 690 -85.12 -27.70 18.35
CA GLN A 690 -86.54 -27.32 18.42
C GLN A 690 -87.46 -28.43 17.91
N ALA A 691 -87.07 -29.14 16.84
CA ALA A 691 -87.79 -30.29 16.31
C ALA A 691 -87.96 -31.39 17.37
N ALA A 692 -86.86 -31.82 17.99
CA ALA A 692 -86.87 -32.88 19.01
C ALA A 692 -87.75 -32.53 20.22
N ALA A 693 -87.62 -31.31 20.75
CA ALA A 693 -88.42 -30.87 21.91
C ALA A 693 -89.94 -30.89 21.66
N SER A 694 -90.38 -30.59 20.43
CA SER A 694 -91.80 -30.63 20.05
C SER A 694 -92.38 -32.04 19.97
N LEU A 695 -91.57 -33.01 19.55
CA LEU A 695 -91.92 -34.43 19.48
C LEU A 695 -91.98 -35.05 20.89
N GLU A 696 -90.99 -34.78 21.75
CA GLU A 696 -90.97 -35.25 23.14
C GLU A 696 -92.21 -34.81 23.94
N SER A 697 -92.65 -33.56 23.78
CA SER A 697 -93.87 -33.06 24.43
C SER A 697 -95.14 -33.77 23.95
N SER A 698 -95.16 -34.26 22.71
CA SER A 698 -96.32 -34.95 22.13
C SER A 698 -96.47 -36.35 22.73
N CYS A 699 -95.37 -37.09 22.90
CA CYS A 699 -95.35 -38.42 23.52
C CYS A 699 -95.94 -38.44 24.94
N GLN A 700 -95.61 -37.43 25.76
CA GLN A 700 -96.07 -37.37 27.16
C GLN A 700 -97.61 -37.27 27.27
N SER A 701 -98.26 -36.59 26.32
CA SER A 701 -99.72 -36.42 26.30
C SER A 701 -100.51 -37.71 25.99
N LEU A 702 -99.88 -38.67 25.30
CA LEU A 702 -100.53 -39.92 24.87
C LEU A 702 -100.62 -40.96 25.99
N ASN A 703 -99.70 -40.93 26.95
CA ASN A 703 -99.66 -41.92 28.05
C ASN A 703 -100.69 -41.65 29.15
N SER A 704 -101.05 -40.39 29.43
CA SER A 704 -101.97 -40.03 30.53
C SER A 704 -103.39 -40.58 30.32
N TYR A 705 -103.87 -40.62 29.07
CA TYR A 705 -105.21 -41.06 28.69
C TYR A 705 -105.51 -42.52 29.03
N LYS A 706 -104.56 -43.43 28.79
CA LYS A 706 -104.76 -44.88 28.99
C LYS A 706 -105.03 -45.24 30.45
N LEU A 707 -104.56 -44.43 31.40
CA LEU A 707 -104.72 -44.68 32.85
C LEU A 707 -106.12 -44.30 33.37
N ALA A 708 -106.78 -43.32 32.76
CA ALA A 708 -108.06 -42.80 33.22
C ALA A 708 -109.19 -43.81 33.00
N LEU A 709 -109.29 -44.36 31.78
CA LEU A 709 -110.38 -45.24 31.33
C LEU A 709 -110.62 -46.43 32.29
N ALA A 710 -109.54 -47.08 32.73
CA ALA A 710 -109.58 -48.27 33.60
C ALA A 710 -110.23 -48.03 34.98
N GLN A 711 -110.25 -46.79 35.47
CA GLN A 711 -110.79 -46.47 36.81
C GLN A 711 -112.32 -46.34 36.82
N ALA A 712 -112.95 -46.04 35.68
CA ALA A 712 -114.39 -45.83 35.59
C ALA A 712 -115.17 -47.16 35.63
N GLU A 713 -114.66 -48.20 34.97
CA GLU A 713 -115.33 -49.51 34.87
C GLU A 713 -115.52 -50.18 36.23
N GLN A 714 -114.51 -50.07 37.10
CA GLN A 714 -114.46 -50.76 38.39
C GLN A 714 -115.51 -50.24 39.40
N TRP A 715 -115.97 -49.00 39.24
CA TRP A 715 -116.94 -48.37 40.15
C TRP A 715 -118.39 -48.78 39.87
N LEU A 716 -118.77 -48.97 38.61
CA LEU A 716 -120.14 -49.37 38.23
C LEU A 716 -120.48 -50.77 38.78
N ALA A 717 -119.56 -51.73 38.65
CA ALA A 717 -119.75 -53.10 39.13
C ALA A 717 -120.03 -53.18 40.65
N ALA A 718 -119.40 -52.32 41.46
CA ALA A 718 -119.61 -52.29 42.91
C ALA A 718 -121.00 -51.72 43.31
N SER A 719 -121.60 -50.90 42.44
CA SER A 719 -122.90 -50.27 42.69
C SER A 719 -124.06 -51.22 42.37
N GLU A 720 -123.88 -52.13 41.41
CA GLU A 720 -124.89 -53.14 41.03
C GLU A 720 -125.19 -54.14 42.17
N SER A 721 -124.17 -54.61 42.91
CA SER A 721 -124.35 -55.55 44.03
C SER A 721 -125.14 -54.94 45.19
N ARG A 722 -124.85 -53.67 45.53
CA ARG A 722 -125.43 -52.99 46.71
C ARG A 722 -126.95 -52.89 46.68
N LEU A 723 -127.56 -52.82 45.49
CA LEU A 723 -129.02 -52.77 45.35
C LEU A 723 -129.68 -54.07 45.85
N VAL A 724 -129.10 -55.22 45.49
CA VAL A 724 -129.67 -56.55 45.75
C VAL A 724 -129.53 -56.94 47.22
N ASP A 725 -128.31 -56.83 47.76
CA ASP A 725 -127.94 -57.40 49.05
C ASP A 725 -128.51 -56.62 50.25
N VAL A 726 -128.69 -55.30 50.12
CA VAL A 726 -129.05 -54.42 51.26
C VAL A 726 -130.54 -54.06 51.28
N TYR A 727 -131.18 -53.95 50.12
CA TYR A 727 -132.54 -53.41 50.00
C TYR A 727 -133.62 -54.44 49.63
N GLY A 728 -133.25 -55.69 49.37
CA GLY A 728 -134.14 -56.86 49.45
C GLY A 728 -135.35 -56.81 48.52
N GLU A 729 -135.14 -57.02 47.22
CA GLU A 729 -136.13 -56.83 46.14
C GLU A 729 -137.40 -57.72 46.28
N ASN A 730 -137.39 -58.74 47.15
CA ASN A 730 -138.40 -59.82 47.25
C ASN A 730 -139.05 -60.06 48.64
N ASP A 731 -138.83 -59.21 49.65
CA ASP A 731 -139.31 -59.47 51.03
C ASP A 731 -140.77 -59.02 51.33
N SER A 732 -141.50 -59.80 52.13
CA SER A 732 -142.97 -59.76 52.29
C SER A 732 -143.52 -59.05 53.55
N GLY A 733 -142.66 -58.40 54.35
CA GLY A 733 -143.06 -57.25 55.16
C GLY A 733 -144.01 -57.46 56.35
N ARG A 734 -144.03 -58.64 56.99
CA ARG A 734 -144.94 -58.94 58.12
C ARG A 734 -144.41 -58.71 59.55
N GLY A 735 -143.18 -58.23 59.73
CA GLY A 735 -142.62 -57.93 61.06
C GLY A 735 -141.73 -56.69 61.03
N GLY A 736 -142.00 -55.74 61.92
CA GLY A 736 -141.27 -54.47 62.01
C GLY A 736 -142.17 -53.35 62.48
N ASP A 737 -141.69 -52.56 63.44
CA ASP A 737 -142.45 -51.48 64.07
C ASP A 737 -142.67 -50.29 63.10
N THR A 738 -143.63 -49.41 63.40
CA THR A 738 -143.99 -48.28 62.50
C THR A 738 -142.84 -47.31 62.24
N ALA A 739 -141.84 -47.25 63.12
CA ALA A 739 -140.63 -46.46 62.94
C ALA A 739 -139.61 -47.09 61.97
N ASP A 740 -139.38 -48.41 62.04
CA ASP A 740 -138.36 -49.10 61.22
C ASP A 740 -138.74 -49.07 59.73
N LEU A 741 -140.03 -49.22 59.43
CA LEU A 741 -140.57 -49.10 58.07
C LEU A 741 -140.35 -47.70 57.44
N ARG A 742 -140.32 -46.62 58.24
CA ARG A 742 -139.95 -45.27 57.75
C ARG A 742 -138.46 -45.14 57.48
N ALA A 743 -137.62 -45.70 58.36
CA ALA A 743 -136.16 -45.59 58.25
C ALA A 743 -135.62 -46.26 56.97
N ARG A 744 -136.08 -47.48 56.66
CA ARG A 744 -135.68 -48.22 55.44
C ARG A 744 -136.09 -47.52 54.14
N LEU A 745 -137.19 -46.77 54.16
CA LEU A 745 -137.67 -46.02 53.01
C LEU A 745 -136.83 -44.76 52.74
N HIS A 746 -136.24 -44.19 53.80
CA HIS A 746 -135.35 -43.04 53.70
C HIS A 746 -133.95 -43.44 53.17
N SER A 747 -133.41 -44.60 53.56
CA SER A 747 -132.12 -45.07 53.06
C SER A 747 -132.14 -45.46 51.57
N LEU A 748 -133.22 -46.10 51.11
CA LEU A 748 -133.46 -46.37 49.68
C LEU A 748 -133.41 -45.09 48.82
N ARG A 749 -134.04 -44.00 49.28
CA ARG A 749 -134.01 -42.70 48.58
C ARG A 749 -132.62 -42.07 48.54
N ALA A 750 -131.82 -42.23 49.60
CA ALA A 750 -130.44 -41.73 49.62
C ALA A 750 -129.53 -42.47 48.62
N PHE A 751 -129.69 -43.80 48.49
CA PHE A 751 -128.95 -44.59 47.51
C PHE A 751 -129.27 -44.21 46.06
N GLN A 752 -130.54 -43.90 45.75
CA GLN A 752 -130.94 -43.41 44.43
C GLN A 752 -130.26 -42.08 44.06
N GLN A 753 -130.01 -41.19 45.03
CA GLN A 753 -129.34 -39.90 44.78
C GLN A 753 -127.86 -40.05 44.42
N ASP A 754 -127.12 -40.93 45.10
CA ASP A 754 -125.67 -41.14 44.86
C ASP A 754 -125.38 -41.66 43.45
N LEU A 755 -126.22 -42.58 42.94
CA LEU A 755 -126.14 -43.09 41.57
C LEU A 755 -126.24 -41.97 40.50
N VAL A 756 -127.04 -40.93 40.75
CA VAL A 756 -127.23 -39.79 39.83
C VAL A 756 -126.05 -38.82 39.89
N SER A 757 -125.55 -38.48 41.08
CA SER A 757 -124.46 -37.50 41.23
C SER A 757 -123.09 -38.08 40.91
N SER A 758 -122.75 -39.22 41.51
CA SER A 758 -121.39 -39.77 41.49
C SER A 758 -121.09 -40.51 40.18
N GLY A 759 -122.11 -41.15 39.59
CA GLY A 759 -122.00 -41.84 38.29
C GLY A 759 -121.98 -40.91 37.08
N ARG A 760 -122.28 -39.61 37.26
CA ARG A 760 -122.10 -38.60 36.21
C ARG A 760 -120.67 -38.06 36.23
N LEU A 761 -120.19 -37.65 37.40
CA LEU A 761 -118.83 -37.12 37.60
C LEU A 761 -117.72 -38.11 37.19
N ARG A 762 -117.86 -39.41 37.46
CA ARG A 762 -116.77 -40.37 37.15
C ARG A 762 -116.66 -40.77 35.67
N ILE A 763 -117.71 -40.58 34.88
CA ILE A 763 -117.75 -40.94 33.46
C ILE A 763 -117.57 -39.69 32.59
N ASP A 764 -118.26 -38.59 32.92
CA ASP A 764 -118.28 -37.39 32.08
C ASP A 764 -117.05 -36.48 32.31
N GLN A 765 -116.38 -36.53 33.47
CA GLN A 765 -115.17 -35.72 33.72
C GLN A 765 -113.98 -36.17 32.85
N GLN A 766 -113.91 -37.44 32.44
CA GLN A 766 -112.84 -37.96 31.57
C GLN A 766 -112.97 -37.54 30.10
N LEU A 767 -114.15 -37.07 29.67
CA LEU A 767 -114.37 -36.53 28.31
C LEU A 767 -113.76 -35.13 28.15
N ILE A 768 -113.80 -34.31 29.21
CA ILE A 768 -113.47 -32.87 29.13
C ILE A 768 -111.96 -32.63 29.02
N ASP A 769 -111.14 -33.42 29.72
CA ASP A 769 -109.70 -33.17 29.84
C ASP A 769 -108.87 -33.58 28.61
N ARG A 770 -109.48 -34.12 27.53
CA ARG A 770 -108.72 -34.52 26.32
C ARG A 770 -109.32 -34.18 24.95
N PHE A 771 -110.63 -34.20 24.76
CA PHE A 771 -111.23 -34.03 23.42
C PHE A 771 -112.16 -32.81 23.28
N GLY A 772 -112.39 -32.05 24.34
CA GLY A 772 -113.41 -31.00 24.32
C GLY A 772 -114.83 -31.59 24.20
N ALA A 773 -115.83 -30.72 24.06
CA ALA A 773 -117.24 -31.09 24.25
C ALA A 773 -117.90 -31.84 23.07
N GLU A 774 -117.15 -32.28 22.05
CA GLU A 774 -117.72 -32.64 20.73
C GLU A 774 -117.65 -34.13 20.36
N ASP A 775 -116.84 -34.97 21.04
CA ASP A 775 -116.69 -36.41 20.74
C ASP A 775 -117.48 -37.33 21.71
N THR A 776 -118.81 -37.25 21.67
CA THR A 776 -119.70 -38.18 22.41
C THR A 776 -119.80 -39.58 21.79
N ASP A 777 -118.99 -39.88 20.78
CA ASP A 777 -119.11 -41.07 19.93
C ASP A 777 -118.13 -42.21 20.24
N ASN A 778 -117.30 -42.07 21.29
CA ASN A 778 -116.43 -43.15 21.76
C ASN A 778 -117.26 -44.38 22.24
N PRO A 779 -117.09 -45.57 21.63
CA PRO A 779 -117.91 -46.74 21.92
C PRO A 779 -117.78 -47.26 23.36
N GLU A 780 -116.61 -47.16 23.97
CA GLU A 780 -116.34 -47.65 25.34
C GLU A 780 -117.10 -46.82 26.38
N ILE A 781 -117.22 -45.51 26.13
CA ILE A 781 -117.90 -44.57 27.05
C ILE A 781 -119.43 -44.75 27.02
N ARG A 782 -120.02 -44.99 25.83
CA ARG A 782 -121.46 -45.30 25.71
C ARG A 782 -121.85 -46.56 26.48
N GLN A 783 -120.96 -47.55 26.57
CA GLN A 783 -121.23 -48.81 27.28
C GLN A 783 -121.34 -48.60 28.80
N LEU A 784 -120.52 -47.71 29.37
CA LEU A 784 -120.56 -47.37 30.80
C LEU A 784 -121.79 -46.54 31.17
N GLN A 785 -122.19 -45.58 30.32
CA GLN A 785 -123.38 -44.75 30.57
C GLN A 785 -124.67 -45.60 30.64
N ARG A 786 -124.87 -46.58 29.74
CA ARG A 786 -126.07 -47.43 29.74
C ARG A 786 -126.28 -48.24 31.04
N ARG A 787 -125.21 -48.78 31.62
CA ARG A 787 -125.30 -49.62 32.84
C ARG A 787 -125.77 -48.84 34.07
N ARG A 788 -125.37 -47.56 34.18
CA ARG A 788 -125.79 -46.67 35.27
C ARG A 788 -127.31 -46.45 35.28
N ASP A 789 -127.89 -46.24 34.10
CA ASP A 789 -129.28 -45.82 33.97
C ASP A 789 -130.26 -46.97 34.28
N ASP A 790 -129.89 -48.21 33.94
CA ASP A 790 -130.65 -49.43 34.23
C ASP A 790 -130.79 -49.71 35.76
N LEU A 791 -129.79 -49.31 36.56
CA LEU A 791 -129.84 -49.39 38.03
C LEU A 791 -130.85 -48.43 38.66
N LEU A 792 -131.02 -47.24 38.08
CA LEU A 792 -131.87 -46.19 38.63
C LEU A 792 -133.36 -46.53 38.56
N ASP A 793 -133.80 -47.26 37.53
CA ASP A 793 -135.20 -47.68 37.36
C ASP A 793 -135.61 -48.74 38.40
N ARG A 794 -134.71 -49.69 38.73
CA ARG A 794 -134.98 -50.72 39.75
C ARG A 794 -135.12 -50.13 41.16
N CYS A 795 -134.30 -49.13 41.52
CA CYS A 795 -134.41 -48.37 42.76
C CYS A 795 -135.83 -47.82 43.01
N GLY A 796 -136.45 -47.21 42.00
CA GLY A 796 -137.73 -46.51 42.15
C GLY A 796 -138.87 -47.44 42.59
N LYS A 797 -138.99 -48.60 41.93
CA LYS A 797 -140.10 -49.55 42.10
C LYS A 797 -140.22 -50.15 43.52
N LEU A 798 -139.14 -50.16 44.30
CA LEU A 798 -139.13 -50.66 45.68
C LEU A 798 -139.65 -49.66 46.71
N ILE A 799 -139.48 -48.36 46.45
CA ILE A 799 -139.85 -47.28 47.37
C ILE A 799 -141.38 -47.19 47.54
N ASP A 800 -142.13 -47.28 46.43
CA ASP A 800 -143.58 -47.09 46.43
C ASP A 800 -144.33 -48.14 47.26
N ARG A 801 -143.93 -49.42 47.15
CA ARG A 801 -144.59 -50.54 47.86
C ARG A 801 -144.61 -50.35 49.38
N ARG A 802 -143.48 -49.87 49.95
CA ARG A 802 -143.30 -49.76 51.41
C ARG A 802 -144.04 -48.55 52.02
N GLN A 803 -144.57 -47.62 51.21
CA GLN A 803 -145.35 -46.49 51.73
C GLN A 803 -146.78 -46.89 52.14
N ALA A 804 -147.37 -47.93 51.53
CA ALA A 804 -148.78 -48.27 51.71
C ALA A 804 -149.10 -48.93 53.07
N ASP A 805 -148.21 -49.78 53.59
CA ASP A 805 -148.43 -50.53 54.84
C ASP A 805 -148.51 -49.64 56.08
N LEU A 806 -147.91 -48.46 56.03
CA LEU A 806 -147.72 -47.56 57.17
C LEU A 806 -149.00 -46.83 57.59
N ALA A 807 -149.96 -46.66 56.68
CA ALA A 807 -151.19 -45.91 56.94
C ALA A 807 -152.17 -46.66 57.86
N ARG A 808 -152.34 -47.98 57.68
CA ARG A 808 -153.38 -48.77 58.37
C ARG A 808 -153.18 -48.91 59.89
N ARG A 809 -151.95 -48.70 60.38
CA ARG A 809 -151.61 -48.90 61.79
C ARG A 809 -151.96 -47.72 62.70
N ALA A 810 -152.29 -46.55 62.14
CA ALA A 810 -152.60 -45.35 62.93
C ALA A 810 -154.03 -45.39 63.52
N GLU A 811 -155.02 -45.86 62.75
CA GLU A 811 -156.46 -45.82 63.09
C GLU A 811 -156.81 -46.59 64.37
N ARG A 812 -156.12 -47.71 64.66
CA ARG A 812 -156.38 -48.56 65.84
C ARG A 812 -156.03 -47.88 67.17
N GLN A 813 -155.05 -46.97 67.20
CA GLN A 813 -154.62 -46.34 68.46
C GLN A 813 -155.64 -45.35 69.03
N GLU A 814 -156.47 -44.75 68.17
CA GLU A 814 -157.33 -43.63 68.55
C GLU A 814 -158.55 -44.08 69.37
N ALA A 815 -159.16 -45.22 69.01
CA ALA A 815 -160.30 -45.79 69.74
C ALA A 815 -159.95 -46.25 71.17
N ARG A 816 -158.72 -46.71 71.40
CA ARG A 816 -158.25 -47.20 72.71
C ARG A 816 -158.14 -46.10 73.77
N ALA A 817 -157.89 -44.86 73.35
CA ALA A 817 -157.77 -43.72 74.27
C ALA A 817 -159.11 -43.35 74.93
N VAL A 818 -160.23 -43.47 74.20
CA VAL A 818 -161.56 -43.01 74.64
C VAL A 818 -162.11 -43.80 75.82
N TRP A 819 -161.85 -45.12 75.87
CA TRP A 819 -162.36 -45.98 76.94
C TRP A 819 -161.63 -45.76 78.28
N LEU A 820 -160.30 -45.58 78.25
CA LEU A 820 -159.48 -45.38 79.45
C LEU A 820 -159.85 -44.10 80.22
N ASP A 821 -160.27 -43.04 79.51
CA ASP A 821 -160.52 -41.71 80.09
C ASP A 821 -161.81 -41.63 80.92
N TRP A 822 -162.79 -42.48 80.64
CA TRP A 822 -163.98 -42.63 81.50
C TRP A 822 -163.62 -43.34 82.82
N LEU A 823 -162.76 -44.36 82.75
CA LEU A 823 -162.43 -45.24 83.86
C LEU A 823 -161.56 -44.54 84.93
N THR A 824 -160.69 -43.62 84.50
CA THR A 824 -160.00 -42.66 85.38
C THR A 824 -160.97 -41.69 86.06
N GLY A 825 -162.00 -41.22 85.36
CA GLY A 825 -163.06 -40.36 85.90
C GLY A 825 -163.78 -41.00 87.10
N ALA A 826 -164.29 -42.23 86.93
CA ALA A 826 -164.96 -42.98 88.00
C ALA A 826 -164.04 -43.20 89.22
N ARG A 827 -162.77 -43.54 89.00
CA ARG A 827 -161.77 -43.70 90.08
C ARG A 827 -161.53 -42.41 90.87
N SER A 828 -161.61 -41.24 90.23
CA SER A 828 -161.35 -39.94 90.88
C SER A 828 -162.40 -39.56 91.93
N VAL A 829 -163.69 -39.85 91.68
CA VAL A 829 -164.79 -39.55 92.61
C VAL A 829 -164.70 -40.42 93.87
N LEU A 830 -164.29 -41.69 93.70
CA LEU A 830 -164.03 -42.63 94.80
C LEU A 830 -162.85 -42.18 95.68
N ALA A 831 -161.81 -41.61 95.05
CA ALA A 831 -160.71 -40.97 95.77
C ALA A 831 -161.15 -39.69 96.52
N ALA A 832 -162.03 -38.88 95.92
CA ALA A 832 -162.56 -37.66 96.53
C ALA A 832 -163.49 -37.92 97.73
N ALA A 833 -164.20 -39.05 97.78
CA ALA A 833 -164.88 -39.50 98.99
C ALA A 833 -163.86 -39.77 100.12
N ASN A 834 -162.79 -40.50 99.79
CA ASN A 834 -161.77 -40.93 100.75
C ASN A 834 -160.90 -39.81 101.33
N SER A 835 -160.78 -38.66 100.65
CA SER A 835 -159.86 -37.56 101.00
C SER A 835 -160.41 -36.51 101.97
N THR A 836 -161.62 -36.68 102.50
CA THR A 836 -162.39 -35.63 103.20
C THR A 836 -161.88 -35.21 104.60
N GLY A 837 -160.74 -35.73 105.08
CA GLY A 837 -160.20 -35.38 106.39
C GLY A 837 -159.33 -34.11 106.39
N GLY A 838 -159.82 -33.02 106.98
CA GLY A 838 -158.99 -31.86 107.36
C GLY A 838 -159.73 -30.52 107.35
N GLY A 839 -159.94 -29.93 108.54
CA GLY A 839 -160.55 -28.59 108.66
C GLY A 839 -161.25 -28.36 110.00
N GLU A 840 -160.46 -28.21 111.07
CA GLU A 840 -160.82 -27.75 112.44
C GLU A 840 -161.93 -28.51 113.21
N ASP A 841 -162.68 -29.41 112.57
CA ASP A 841 -163.63 -30.30 113.21
C ASP A 841 -163.70 -31.62 112.40
N GLN A 842 -163.14 -32.73 112.91
CA GLN A 842 -163.09 -34.03 112.18
C GLN A 842 -164.48 -34.63 111.90
N ARG A 843 -165.52 -33.94 112.37
CA ARG A 843 -166.94 -34.22 112.19
C ARG A 843 -167.49 -33.82 110.82
N THR A 844 -167.12 -32.66 110.27
CA THR A 844 -167.59 -32.20 108.95
C THR A 844 -166.99 -33.03 107.81
N ALA A 845 -165.78 -33.56 108.03
CA ALA A 845 -165.09 -34.49 107.14
C ALA A 845 -165.96 -35.68 106.70
N LEU A 846 -166.44 -36.49 107.66
CA LEU A 846 -167.06 -37.77 107.31
C LEU A 846 -168.52 -37.64 106.84
N GLN A 847 -169.17 -36.49 107.05
CA GLN A 847 -170.44 -36.18 106.37
C GLN A 847 -170.23 -35.98 104.86
N LEU A 848 -169.19 -35.23 104.48
CA LEU A 848 -168.86 -34.97 103.08
C LEU A 848 -168.41 -36.23 102.31
N ARG A 849 -167.93 -37.25 103.03
CA ARG A 849 -167.55 -38.57 102.50
C ARG A 849 -168.73 -39.38 101.96
N ARG A 850 -169.89 -39.28 102.62
CA ARG A 850 -171.09 -40.04 102.26
C ARG A 850 -171.63 -39.61 100.89
N ASP A 851 -171.80 -38.31 100.69
CA ASP A 851 -172.55 -37.78 99.53
C ASP A 851 -171.82 -38.04 98.19
N LYS A 852 -170.48 -38.10 98.19
CA LYS A 852 -169.68 -38.46 97.00
C LYS A 852 -169.86 -39.92 96.55
N LEU A 853 -170.16 -40.84 97.47
CA LEU A 853 -170.26 -42.27 97.15
C LEU A 853 -171.61 -42.62 96.51
N GLU A 854 -172.64 -41.81 96.75
CA GLU A 854 -173.96 -41.96 96.09
C GLU A 854 -173.94 -41.37 94.66
N GLU A 855 -173.15 -40.32 94.41
CA GLU A 855 -172.96 -39.71 93.07
C GLU A 855 -172.32 -40.68 92.06
N LEU A 856 -171.34 -41.47 92.52
CA LEU A 856 -170.59 -42.42 91.69
C LEU A 856 -171.43 -43.58 91.14
N LEU A 857 -172.44 -44.01 91.91
CA LEU A 857 -173.34 -45.10 91.51
C LEU A 857 -174.28 -44.71 90.35
N ALA A 858 -174.41 -43.41 90.05
CA ALA A 858 -175.26 -42.93 88.96
C ALA A 858 -174.58 -42.95 87.57
N SER A 859 -173.25 -43.02 87.49
CA SER A 859 -172.49 -42.83 86.23
C SER A 859 -171.98 -44.12 85.56
N LEU A 860 -172.35 -45.31 86.05
CA LEU A 860 -171.91 -46.59 85.48
C LEU A 860 -172.31 -46.82 83.99
N PRO A 861 -173.51 -46.45 83.49
CA PRO A 861 -173.95 -46.83 82.15
C PRO A 861 -173.08 -46.30 80.99
N ASP A 862 -172.43 -45.15 81.15
CA ASP A 862 -171.69 -44.50 80.07
C ASP A 862 -170.38 -45.24 79.72
N GLY A 863 -169.70 -45.84 80.71
CA GLY A 863 -168.47 -46.61 80.50
C GLY A 863 -168.69 -47.87 79.67
N GLN A 864 -169.87 -48.47 79.81
CA GLN A 864 -170.26 -49.68 79.08
C GLN A 864 -170.35 -49.46 77.56
N ALA A 865 -170.59 -48.22 77.11
CA ALA A 865 -170.72 -47.89 75.69
C ALA A 865 -169.37 -47.75 74.98
N ALA A 866 -168.37 -47.13 75.63
CA ALA A 866 -167.05 -46.90 75.05
C ALA A 866 -166.29 -48.21 74.78
N LEU A 867 -166.48 -49.21 75.65
CA LEU A 867 -165.83 -50.53 75.59
C LEU A 867 -166.19 -51.30 74.29
N ASN A 868 -167.44 -51.18 73.82
CA ASN A 868 -167.92 -51.87 72.62
C ASN A 868 -167.29 -51.38 71.31
N ARG A 869 -166.84 -50.12 71.24
CA ARG A 869 -166.30 -49.51 70.00
C ARG A 869 -164.90 -50.01 69.66
N LEU A 870 -164.13 -50.37 70.68
CA LEU A 870 -162.79 -50.96 70.58
C LEU A 870 -162.84 -52.33 69.86
N ALA A 871 -163.88 -53.12 70.13
CA ALA A 871 -164.06 -54.45 69.57
C ALA A 871 -164.36 -54.48 68.05
N GLU A 872 -164.90 -53.39 67.47
CA GLU A 872 -165.19 -53.34 66.02
C GLU A 872 -163.94 -53.23 65.14
N LEU A 873 -162.85 -52.63 65.66
CA LEU A 873 -161.60 -52.41 64.92
C LEU A 873 -160.65 -53.61 64.95
N ASP A 874 -160.83 -54.52 65.92
CA ASP A 874 -159.92 -55.64 66.20
C ASP A 874 -160.26 -56.94 65.47
N GLY A 875 -161.29 -56.93 64.61
CA GLY A 875 -161.33 -57.80 63.43
C GLY A 875 -161.37 -59.31 63.66
N GLY A 876 -161.78 -59.79 64.84
CA GLY A 876 -162.12 -61.20 65.08
C GLY A 876 -161.02 -62.10 65.63
N ASP A 877 -159.79 -61.62 65.82
CA ASP A 877 -158.70 -62.36 66.50
C ASP A 877 -157.89 -61.39 67.40
N SER A 878 -158.36 -61.16 68.62
CA SER A 878 -157.66 -60.41 69.66
C SER A 878 -157.13 -61.34 70.76
N GLU A 879 -155.83 -61.59 70.79
CA GLU A 879 -155.16 -62.32 71.90
C GLU A 879 -155.04 -61.47 73.18
N ASP A 880 -155.23 -60.15 73.09
CA ASP A 880 -155.15 -59.21 74.22
C ASP A 880 -156.53 -59.06 74.89
N GLY A 881 -156.66 -59.59 76.11
CA GLY A 881 -157.91 -59.65 76.87
C GLY A 881 -158.46 -58.31 77.40
N GLU A 882 -157.97 -57.16 76.93
CA GLU A 882 -158.31 -55.82 77.45
C GLU A 882 -159.83 -55.55 77.46
N VAL A 883 -160.54 -56.02 76.42
CA VAL A 883 -162.00 -55.89 76.30
C VAL A 883 -162.75 -56.71 77.36
N ALA A 884 -162.20 -57.86 77.78
CA ALA A 884 -162.79 -58.69 78.83
C ALA A 884 -162.41 -58.21 80.25
N GLU A 885 -161.19 -57.70 80.41
CA GLU A 885 -160.67 -57.22 81.69
C GLU A 885 -161.36 -55.92 82.12
N GLY A 886 -161.59 -55.00 81.18
CA GLY A 886 -162.34 -53.76 81.41
C GLY A 886 -163.79 -53.97 81.86
N GLN A 887 -164.41 -55.09 81.48
CA GLN A 887 -165.75 -55.46 81.91
C GLN A 887 -165.81 -55.88 83.40
N SER A 888 -164.71 -56.44 83.92
CA SER A 888 -164.58 -56.90 85.32
C SER A 888 -164.34 -55.76 86.33
N GLU A 889 -163.65 -54.70 85.90
CA GLU A 889 -163.42 -53.52 86.74
C GLU A 889 -164.73 -52.75 87.03
N LEU A 890 -165.65 -52.74 86.07
CA LEU A 890 -166.96 -52.07 86.17
C LEU A 890 -167.83 -52.64 87.31
N ASP A 891 -167.99 -53.98 87.36
CA ASP A 891 -168.75 -54.69 88.41
C ASP A 891 -168.14 -54.52 89.82
N SER A 892 -166.83 -54.29 89.89
CA SER A 892 -166.09 -54.17 91.16
C SER A 892 -166.26 -52.79 91.84
N LEU A 893 -166.49 -51.74 91.04
CA LEU A 893 -166.70 -50.37 91.53
C LEU A 893 -168.08 -50.20 92.18
N GLU A 894 -169.11 -50.89 91.68
CA GLU A 894 -170.48 -50.82 92.21
C GLU A 894 -170.56 -51.37 93.65
N LYS A 895 -169.94 -52.53 93.91
CA LYS A 895 -169.92 -53.17 95.24
C LYS A 895 -169.12 -52.39 96.29
N SER A 896 -167.96 -51.85 95.91
CA SER A 896 -167.04 -51.20 96.85
C SER A 896 -167.56 -49.83 97.31
N SER A 897 -168.25 -49.10 96.42
CA SER A 897 -168.80 -47.78 96.70
C SER A 897 -169.93 -47.81 97.74
N SER A 898 -170.82 -48.83 97.71
CA SER A 898 -171.94 -48.91 98.66
C SER A 898 -171.49 -49.21 100.10
N ALA A 899 -170.52 -50.12 100.29
CA ALA A 899 -170.00 -50.46 101.61
C ALA A 899 -169.21 -49.29 102.28
N GLY A 900 -168.55 -48.45 101.47
CA GLY A 900 -167.80 -47.29 101.98
C GLY A 900 -168.70 -46.22 102.61
N ALA A 901 -169.92 -46.05 102.12
CA ALA A 901 -170.88 -45.07 102.62
C ALA A 901 -171.37 -45.40 104.04
N ASP A 902 -171.49 -46.69 104.37
CA ASP A 902 -171.85 -47.14 105.72
C ASP A 902 -170.69 -47.03 106.72
N ALA A 903 -169.46 -47.35 106.31
CA ALA A 903 -168.30 -47.29 107.20
C ALA A 903 -167.97 -45.84 107.66
N ALA A 904 -168.16 -44.85 106.80
CA ALA A 904 -167.95 -43.43 107.13
C ALA A 904 -168.86 -42.94 108.27
N ARG A 905 -170.01 -43.59 108.51
CA ARG A 905 -170.92 -43.29 109.63
C ARG A 905 -170.31 -43.63 111.01
N GLN A 906 -169.45 -44.65 111.09
CA GLN A 906 -168.86 -45.12 112.37
C GLN A 906 -167.59 -44.36 112.78
N SER A 907 -166.67 -44.11 111.85
CA SER A 907 -165.36 -43.50 112.17
C SER A 907 -165.46 -42.08 112.75
N LEU A 908 -166.60 -41.41 112.58
CA LEU A 908 -166.91 -40.10 113.15
C LEU A 908 -167.04 -40.14 114.69
N GLU A 909 -167.17 -41.33 115.29
CA GLU A 909 -167.22 -41.55 116.74
C GLU A 909 -165.82 -41.62 117.42
N ARG A 910 -164.73 -41.85 116.67
CA ARG A 910 -163.41 -42.22 117.25
C ARG A 910 -162.36 -41.13 117.35
N LEU A 911 -162.46 -40.05 116.58
CA LEU A 911 -161.33 -39.17 116.28
C LEU A 911 -160.99 -38.14 117.38
N LEU A 912 -161.07 -38.53 118.65
CA LEU A 912 -161.04 -37.64 119.83
C LEU A 912 -159.76 -37.83 120.71
N GLU A 913 -158.64 -38.38 120.19
CA GLU A 913 -157.61 -39.03 121.05
C GLU A 913 -156.07 -38.74 120.84
N VAL A 914 -155.54 -37.98 119.85
CA VAL A 914 -154.10 -38.13 119.40
C VAL A 914 -153.04 -36.99 119.63
N GLU A 915 -153.37 -35.71 119.86
CA GLU A 915 -152.50 -34.53 119.56
C GLU A 915 -151.23 -34.23 120.46
N SER A 916 -150.30 -35.17 120.72
CA SER A 916 -149.39 -35.08 121.92
C SER A 916 -147.84 -34.90 121.78
N ALA A 917 -147.17 -35.17 120.64
CA ALA A 917 -145.74 -35.60 120.70
C ALA A 917 -144.60 -34.75 120.04
N VAL A 918 -144.86 -33.64 119.34
CA VAL A 918 -143.97 -33.14 118.25
C VAL A 918 -142.79 -32.19 118.61
N GLU A 919 -142.74 -31.56 119.78
CA GLU A 919 -142.09 -30.23 119.95
C GLU A 919 -140.54 -30.12 120.15
N SER A 920 -139.71 -31.15 119.88
CA SER A 920 -138.36 -31.23 120.51
C SER A 920 -137.10 -30.68 119.78
N PHE A 921 -136.41 -31.45 118.90
CA PHE A 921 -134.92 -31.48 118.99
C PHE A 921 -134.05 -30.78 117.90
N ASN A 922 -134.35 -29.55 117.51
CA ASN A 922 -133.57 -28.78 116.50
C ASN A 922 -132.18 -28.23 116.95
N SER A 923 -131.38 -28.93 117.78
CA SER A 923 -130.35 -28.30 118.67
C SER A 923 -128.83 -28.41 118.36
N ARG A 924 -128.38 -29.17 117.35
CA ARG A 924 -127.14 -28.92 116.52
C ARG A 924 -125.73 -29.22 117.09
N LEU A 925 -124.62 -29.28 116.32
CA LEU A 925 -124.26 -28.98 114.90
C LEU A 925 -123.56 -27.62 114.58
N ARG A 926 -123.34 -26.68 115.52
CA ARG A 926 -122.77 -25.33 115.20
C ARG A 926 -121.26 -25.07 115.47
N SER A 927 -120.45 -26.06 115.88
CA SER A 927 -119.20 -25.78 116.63
C SER A 927 -117.83 -25.91 115.92
N LEU A 928 -117.74 -26.29 114.63
CA LEU A 928 -116.54 -26.94 114.05
C LEU A 928 -115.64 -26.11 113.09
N GLU A 929 -115.66 -24.77 113.09
CA GLU A 929 -115.15 -23.98 111.93
C GLU A 929 -113.83 -23.18 112.07
N LEU A 930 -113.15 -23.15 113.22
CA LEU A 930 -112.07 -22.16 113.48
C LEU A 930 -110.62 -22.53 113.04
N GLN A 931 -110.47 -23.20 111.90
CA GLN A 931 -109.20 -23.59 111.24
C GLN A 931 -108.14 -22.47 110.98
N ALA A 932 -106.86 -22.90 110.89
CA ALA A 932 -105.77 -22.50 109.95
C ALA A 932 -105.38 -21.01 109.67
N ARG A 933 -104.06 -20.67 109.63
CA ARG A 933 -103.44 -19.49 108.91
C ARG A 933 -101.87 -19.36 109.00
N GLY A 934 -101.13 -19.59 107.88
CA GLY A 934 -99.79 -19.03 107.46
C GLY A 934 -98.47 -19.39 108.24
N GLY A 935 -97.22 -19.23 107.72
CA GLY A 935 -96.69 -19.19 106.32
C GLY A 935 -95.53 -18.19 105.98
N GLY A 936 -94.30 -18.64 105.60
CA GLY A 936 -93.29 -17.83 104.84
C GLY A 936 -91.76 -18.08 105.03
N VAL A 937 -90.98 -18.11 103.92
CA VAL A 937 -89.49 -18.17 103.74
C VAL A 937 -88.70 -19.43 104.24
N SER A 938 -88.14 -20.17 103.26
CA SER A 938 -87.18 -21.31 103.35
C SER A 938 -87.52 -22.52 104.26
N GLY A 939 -88.17 -23.56 103.69
CA GLY A 939 -88.38 -24.88 104.32
C GLY A 939 -89.76 -25.48 104.02
N GLY A 940 -89.93 -26.81 103.99
CA GLY A 940 -91.15 -27.47 103.46
C GLY A 940 -92.03 -28.28 104.45
N ASN A 941 -93.27 -28.58 104.00
CA ASN A 941 -94.36 -29.42 104.57
C ASN A 941 -95.22 -28.90 105.76
N GLU A 942 -96.46 -28.41 105.50
CA GLU A 942 -97.68 -28.64 106.34
C GLU A 942 -98.99 -28.07 105.74
N ALA A 943 -100.10 -28.84 105.74
CA ALA A 943 -101.45 -28.36 105.34
C ALA A 943 -102.67 -29.28 105.70
N ALA A 944 -102.49 -30.52 106.19
CA ALA A 944 -103.46 -31.60 105.94
C ALA A 944 -104.48 -31.95 107.06
N ALA A 945 -104.32 -31.48 108.30
CA ALA A 945 -104.92 -32.17 109.46
C ALA A 945 -106.43 -31.97 109.71
N SER A 946 -107.09 -30.93 109.17
CA SER A 946 -108.34 -30.41 109.77
C SER A 946 -109.66 -30.69 109.01
N ALA A 947 -109.63 -31.39 107.88
CA ALA A 947 -110.85 -31.64 107.09
C ALA A 947 -111.79 -32.75 107.63
N VAL A 948 -111.33 -33.57 108.58
CA VAL A 948 -111.96 -34.86 108.91
C VAL A 948 -113.21 -34.76 109.81
N GLU A 949 -113.35 -33.72 110.63
CA GLU A 949 -114.27 -33.75 111.78
C GLU A 949 -115.74 -33.38 111.47
N LYS A 950 -116.02 -32.62 110.40
CA LYS A 950 -117.38 -32.12 110.09
C LYS A 950 -118.40 -33.18 109.67
N VAL A 951 -117.96 -34.32 109.13
CA VAL A 951 -118.87 -35.30 108.50
C VAL A 951 -119.79 -36.00 109.52
N ARG A 952 -119.34 -36.15 110.77
CA ARG A 952 -119.95 -37.05 111.78
C ARG A 952 -121.27 -36.59 112.41
N LEU A 953 -121.77 -35.40 112.06
CA LEU A 953 -122.88 -34.72 112.76
C LEU A 953 -124.20 -34.74 111.98
N ALA A 954 -124.20 -35.14 110.72
CA ALA A 954 -125.40 -35.23 109.88
C ALA A 954 -126.25 -36.48 110.19
N ASP A 955 -125.59 -37.61 110.44
CA ASP A 955 -126.16 -38.98 110.50
C ASP A 955 -127.15 -39.27 111.66
N LYS A 956 -127.70 -38.26 112.35
CA LYS A 956 -128.40 -38.47 113.65
C LYS A 956 -129.78 -37.83 113.83
N PHE A 957 -130.31 -37.07 112.87
CA PHE A 957 -131.65 -36.47 112.98
C PHE A 957 -132.71 -37.19 112.12
N GLU A 958 -132.28 -38.12 111.27
CA GLU A 958 -133.09 -38.82 110.27
C GLU A 958 -134.09 -39.85 110.87
N ALA A 959 -133.99 -40.16 112.17
CA ALA A 959 -134.68 -41.29 112.83
C ALA A 959 -135.85 -40.91 113.77
N LEU A 960 -136.42 -39.70 113.64
CA LEU A 960 -137.58 -39.21 114.43
C LEU A 960 -138.74 -38.68 113.59
N LEU A 961 -138.61 -38.73 112.26
CA LEU A 961 -139.67 -38.45 111.28
C LEU A 961 -140.36 -39.73 110.77
N ASP A 962 -139.72 -40.89 111.03
CA ASP A 962 -140.24 -42.24 110.85
C ASP A 962 -140.99 -42.71 112.11
#